data_AF-A0A832XQT5-F1
#
_entry.id   AF-A0A832XQT5-F1
#
_cell.length_a   1.000
_cell.length_b   1.000
_cell.length_c   1.000
_cell.angle_alpha   90.00
_cell.angle_beta   90.00
_cell.angle_gamma   90.00
#
_symmetry.space_group_name_H-M   'P 1'
#
loop_
_entity.id
_entity.type
_entity.pdbx_description
1 polymer ?
#
loop_
_entity_poly.entity_id
_entity_poly.type
_entity_poly.pdbx_seq_one_letter_code
_entity_poly.pdbx_strand_id
1 'polypeptide(L)'
;QIKEISITYGTAIPPPWNLWWSDLPISFCSSLIKMISQSTIEGNSLRFVGAASEWSADLELDDIGLPNPTTGEWPLWTQVKNHGIVKSSLMTLGLSHHHDGEDIVIESGWEGLLEGLGFDIADGAARIRVEAAPHIEYRLQQIRSAANIIEQEELRLKELDSRRDVERIAATTTARQVGKSISETEQIGDAAAAKIADEGPTDEAILLQSKKILDDHEVDRCLWLVRKLSTLRWENSVPVRIGARMGRPEKAARREMKPLTHALYPIGENGGPQRLMGKAAEKGRIRVELCRRYCSKCGLESPNLNCHHRPDPDVPNECGGKTAERKAKPGTMIRRRRGRNSWVELDRLLEVKRRSLGLDRLPQKIKSVKVLKSESQTPEPIEKGILRGKHQLSVFRDGTARYDMIDVPVTHFRPSEIRTSWRELKDLGYYTDVEGNELISDEQILELFPQDIIPSLNSKDHLLATCNFIDDLLVRFYGMDPFYKAGSLDDLVGQLAIGLAPHTSGGVLCRIIGWTSSSAGYAHPLFHAAKRRNCDGDEDSILMLLDGLLNFSKQILPSGRGGRMDAPLVLTTRLNPAEIDKEALNVDCSYGYSQAFYEATLERPHPNELLDLVETVNDRLGTIGDVRGYGWTHESGPLDAGPVNSSYKTLVSMEDKMHGQLAIGRLLRAVRVERVASQVIESHFLPDLRGNLVAFTRQKTRCVKCGHSYRRIPLASSCIQEQKGGIVGGLTTRREEETTRCGGNVVLTVSEGAVRKYIKVTDSIIENYGVDLYTKQRVQWLTDSVDSLFGNDRVTVMTLNDFL
;
A
#
# COMPACT_ATOMS: atom_id res chain seq x y z
N GLN A 1 -2.78 8.54 -45.55
CA GLN A 1 -4.08 8.66 -44.85
C GLN A 1 -4.00 9.59 -43.65
N ILE A 2 -3.24 9.30 -42.57
CA ILE A 2 -3.17 10.16 -41.38
C ILE A 2 -2.79 11.60 -41.71
N LYS A 3 -1.76 11.79 -42.55
CA LYS A 3 -1.35 13.12 -43.05
C LYS A 3 -2.53 13.92 -43.65
N GLU A 4 -3.36 13.27 -44.45
CA GLU A 4 -4.53 13.89 -45.09
C GLU A 4 -5.61 14.23 -44.07
N ILE A 5 -5.87 13.34 -43.11
CA ILE A 5 -6.81 13.58 -42.00
C ILE A 5 -6.35 14.79 -41.18
N SER A 6 -5.07 14.82 -40.77
CA SER A 6 -4.50 15.93 -39.99
C SER A 6 -4.56 17.26 -40.72
N ILE A 7 -4.32 17.28 -42.03
CA ILE A 7 -4.45 18.49 -42.85
C ILE A 7 -5.92 18.92 -42.96
N THR A 8 -6.82 17.97 -43.21
CA THR A 8 -8.25 18.25 -43.43
C THR A 8 -8.95 18.77 -42.19
N TYR A 9 -8.65 18.18 -41.03
CA TYR A 9 -9.32 18.47 -39.76
C TYR A 9 -8.48 19.33 -38.80
N GLY A 10 -7.26 19.71 -39.19
CA GLY A 10 -6.34 20.50 -38.35
C GLY A 10 -5.90 19.76 -37.07
N THR A 11 -6.01 18.43 -37.04
CA THR A 11 -5.69 17.63 -35.86
C THR A 11 -4.19 17.42 -35.75
N ALA A 12 -3.70 17.32 -34.51
CA ALA A 12 -2.33 16.90 -34.25
C ALA A 12 -2.08 15.49 -34.77
N ILE A 13 -0.82 15.18 -35.08
CA ILE A 13 -0.43 13.80 -35.44
C ILE A 13 -0.65 12.89 -34.21
N PRO A 14 -1.37 11.77 -34.35
CA PRO A 14 -1.59 10.84 -33.25
C PRO A 14 -0.42 9.85 -33.09
N PRO A 15 -0.27 9.23 -31.91
CA PRO A 15 0.52 8.01 -31.76
C PRO A 15 0.01 6.89 -32.70
N PRO A 16 0.88 6.01 -33.23
CA PRO A 16 2.32 5.89 -32.94
C PRO A 16 3.22 6.83 -33.77
N TRP A 17 2.69 7.62 -34.71
CA TRP A 17 3.51 8.50 -35.56
C TRP A 17 4.01 9.77 -34.86
N ASN A 18 3.36 10.17 -33.76
CA ASN A 18 3.83 11.25 -32.89
C ASN A 18 4.82 10.75 -31.84
N LEU A 19 6.10 10.83 -32.19
CA LEU A 19 7.21 10.36 -31.37
C LEU A 19 7.46 11.24 -30.14
N TRP A 20 8.29 10.77 -29.21
CA TRP A 20 8.66 11.50 -27.99
C TRP A 20 9.71 12.59 -28.26
N TRP A 21 9.38 13.54 -29.13
CA TRP A 21 10.29 14.59 -29.61
C TRP A 21 10.84 15.50 -28.51
N SER A 22 10.07 15.72 -27.43
CA SER A 22 10.54 16.49 -26.27
C SER A 22 11.67 15.80 -25.49
N ASP A 23 11.88 14.50 -25.69
CA ASP A 23 12.91 13.76 -24.95
C ASP A 23 14.26 13.80 -25.68
N LEU A 24 14.26 13.97 -27.01
CA LEU A 24 15.46 13.93 -27.86
C LEU A 24 16.24 15.26 -27.80
N PRO A 25 17.52 15.25 -27.43
CA PRO A 25 18.36 16.45 -27.51
C PRO A 25 18.53 16.95 -28.95
N ILE A 26 18.40 18.27 -29.15
CA ILE A 26 18.54 18.90 -30.48
C ILE A 26 19.91 18.62 -31.10
N SER A 27 20.96 18.54 -30.27
CA SER A 27 22.33 18.24 -30.69
C SER A 27 22.48 16.89 -31.39
N PHE A 28 21.59 15.92 -31.13
CA PHE A 28 21.65 14.60 -31.76
C PHE A 28 21.12 14.64 -33.20
N CYS A 29 20.31 15.66 -33.53
CA CYS A 29 19.57 15.72 -34.77
C CYS A 29 20.48 15.82 -35.99
N SER A 30 21.59 16.56 -35.93
CA SER A 30 22.51 16.70 -37.07
C SER A 30 23.11 15.35 -37.49
N SER A 31 23.63 14.59 -36.53
CA SER A 31 24.17 13.25 -36.75
C SER A 31 23.07 12.27 -37.16
N LEU A 32 21.89 12.33 -36.52
CA LEU A 32 20.76 11.46 -36.86
C LEU A 32 20.27 11.70 -38.29
N ILE A 33 20.10 12.95 -38.71
CA ILE A 33 19.69 13.31 -40.08
C ILE A 33 20.70 12.82 -41.11
N LYS A 34 22.00 12.92 -40.81
CA LYS A 34 23.07 12.36 -41.67
C LYS A 34 22.98 10.84 -41.80
N MET A 35 22.64 10.13 -40.72
CA MET A 35 22.45 8.67 -40.77
C MET A 35 21.16 8.30 -41.50
N ILE A 36 20.09 9.09 -41.36
CA ILE A 36 18.82 8.88 -42.09
C ILE A 36 19.04 9.06 -43.60
N SER A 37 19.82 10.03 -44.05
CA SER A 37 20.10 10.20 -45.49
C SER A 37 20.91 9.05 -46.10
N GLN A 38 21.56 8.23 -45.27
CA GLN A 38 22.28 7.02 -45.66
C GLN A 38 21.47 5.74 -45.47
N SER A 39 20.25 5.83 -44.92
CA SER A 39 19.37 4.69 -44.67
C SER A 39 18.68 4.21 -45.95
N THR A 40 18.29 2.94 -45.96
CA THR A 40 17.52 2.31 -47.05
C THR A 40 16.10 2.00 -46.58
N ILE A 41 15.12 2.19 -47.47
CA ILE A 41 13.73 1.82 -47.21
C ILE A 41 13.45 0.52 -47.96
N GLU A 42 13.28 -0.56 -47.21
CA GLU A 42 13.04 -1.91 -47.73
C GLU A 42 11.63 -2.35 -47.35
N GLY A 43 10.74 -2.44 -48.34
CA GLY A 43 9.34 -2.78 -48.12
C GLY A 43 8.64 -1.75 -47.22
N ASN A 44 8.28 -2.17 -46.00
CA ASN A 44 7.64 -1.32 -45.00
C ASN A 44 8.55 -1.00 -43.80
N SER A 45 9.88 -1.12 -43.97
CA SER A 45 10.86 -0.92 -42.91
C SER A 45 11.94 0.09 -43.29
N LEU A 46 12.46 0.80 -42.29
CA LEU A 46 13.60 1.70 -42.41
C LEU A 46 14.85 1.00 -41.84
N ARG A 47 15.89 0.83 -42.65
CA ARG A 47 17.15 0.15 -42.29
C ARG A 47 18.30 1.15 -42.22
N PHE A 48 18.93 1.24 -41.06
CA PHE A 48 20.19 1.96 -40.87
C PHE A 48 21.36 0.98 -41.04
N VAL A 49 22.03 1.07 -42.18
CA VAL A 49 23.13 0.17 -42.54
C VAL A 49 24.36 0.45 -41.67
N GLY A 50 24.89 -0.59 -41.02
CA GLY A 50 26.09 -0.53 -40.18
C GLY A 50 25.97 0.27 -38.89
N ALA A 51 24.77 0.70 -38.49
CA ALA A 51 24.55 1.56 -37.33
C ALA A 51 24.79 0.87 -35.97
N ALA A 52 24.89 -0.46 -35.95
CA ALA A 52 25.21 -1.26 -34.78
C ALA A 52 26.58 -1.97 -34.88
N SER A 53 27.40 -1.68 -35.89
CA SER A 53 28.71 -2.31 -36.12
C SER A 53 29.67 -2.20 -34.93
N GLU A 54 29.70 -1.05 -34.26
CA GLU A 54 30.55 -0.80 -33.08
C GLU A 54 29.82 -1.03 -31.74
N TRP A 55 28.58 -1.54 -31.77
CA TRP A 55 27.76 -1.66 -30.57
C TRP A 55 28.02 -2.97 -29.79
N SER A 56 28.17 -2.87 -28.46
CA SER A 56 28.14 -4.04 -27.55
C SER A 56 27.36 -3.72 -26.27
N ALA A 57 26.92 -4.76 -25.54
CA ALA A 57 26.09 -4.60 -24.34
C ALA A 57 26.84 -3.91 -23.17
N ASP A 58 28.16 -4.09 -23.11
CA ASP A 58 29.05 -3.51 -22.09
C ASP A 58 29.81 -2.28 -22.63
N LEU A 59 29.39 -1.74 -23.77
CA LEU A 59 30.05 -0.59 -24.38
C LEU A 59 29.90 0.65 -23.48
N GLU A 60 31.01 1.32 -23.19
CA GLU A 60 31.03 2.68 -22.67
C GLU A 60 31.95 3.52 -23.55
N LEU A 61 31.35 4.40 -24.36
CA LEU A 61 32.09 5.29 -25.25
C LEU A 61 32.64 6.50 -24.46
N ASP A 62 33.95 6.71 -24.56
CA ASP A 62 34.63 7.91 -24.05
C ASP A 62 34.29 9.15 -24.88
N ASP A 63 34.30 9.01 -26.21
CA ASP A 63 33.87 10.03 -27.17
C ASP A 63 32.66 9.53 -27.96
N ILE A 64 31.60 10.34 -27.96
CA ILE A 64 30.31 10.03 -28.61
C ILE A 64 30.26 10.64 -30.03
N GLY A 65 31.29 11.37 -30.46
CA GLY A 65 31.31 12.05 -31.76
C GLY A 65 30.36 13.25 -31.83
N LEU A 66 29.97 13.80 -30.68
CA LEU A 66 29.13 14.99 -30.55
C LEU A 66 29.88 16.10 -29.81
N PRO A 67 29.69 17.38 -30.18
CA PRO A 67 30.24 18.49 -29.41
C PRO A 67 29.70 18.50 -27.98
N ASN A 68 30.44 19.10 -27.05
CA ASN A 68 30.04 19.18 -25.64
C ASN A 68 28.57 19.60 -25.48
N PRO A 69 27.84 18.95 -24.54
CA PRO A 69 26.43 19.25 -24.29
C PRO A 69 26.27 20.73 -23.98
N THR A 70 25.18 21.29 -24.50
CA THR A 70 24.92 22.74 -24.44
C THR A 70 24.58 23.22 -23.02
N THR A 71 24.29 22.28 -22.12
CA THR A 71 23.82 22.49 -20.74
C THR A 71 24.67 21.72 -19.71
N GLY A 72 25.96 21.46 -19.99
CA GLY A 72 26.92 20.89 -19.04
C GLY A 72 27.13 19.37 -19.16
N GLU A 73 26.10 18.56 -18.92
CA GLU A 73 26.17 17.10 -19.05
C GLU A 73 25.09 16.56 -20.01
N TRP A 74 25.38 15.44 -20.67
CA TRP A 74 24.37 14.73 -21.44
C TRP A 74 23.33 14.15 -20.51
N PRO A 75 22.05 14.20 -20.88
CA PRO A 75 21.05 13.58 -20.06
C PRO A 75 21.19 12.08 -19.94
N LEU A 76 21.24 11.59 -18.69
CA LEU A 76 21.45 10.18 -18.37
C LEU A 76 20.41 9.24 -19.03
N TRP A 77 19.18 9.72 -19.23
CA TRP A 77 18.11 8.91 -19.84
C TRP A 77 18.36 8.56 -21.32
N THR A 78 19.27 9.27 -22.00
CA THR A 78 19.65 8.96 -23.38
C THR A 78 20.55 7.72 -23.46
N GLN A 79 21.35 7.46 -22.41
CA GLN A 79 22.38 6.42 -22.39
C GLN A 79 23.23 6.39 -23.67
N VAL A 80 23.50 7.58 -24.24
CA VAL A 80 24.14 7.70 -25.56
C VAL A 80 25.55 7.11 -25.58
N LYS A 81 26.26 7.12 -24.45
CA LYS A 81 27.57 6.47 -24.29
C LYS A 81 27.51 4.94 -24.44
N ASN A 82 26.37 4.33 -24.11
CA ASN A 82 26.20 2.87 -24.09
C ASN A 82 25.61 2.34 -25.39
N HIS A 83 24.90 3.18 -26.12
CA HIS A 83 24.12 2.77 -27.29
C HIS A 83 24.56 3.45 -28.59
N GLY A 84 25.37 4.50 -28.54
CA GLY A 84 25.66 5.34 -29.70
C GLY A 84 24.46 6.21 -30.11
N ILE A 85 24.68 7.13 -31.03
CA ILE A 85 23.71 8.20 -31.35
C ILE A 85 22.41 7.63 -31.94
N VAL A 86 22.49 6.72 -32.91
CA VAL A 86 21.33 6.21 -33.65
C VAL A 86 20.40 5.45 -32.71
N LYS A 87 20.90 4.40 -32.05
CA LYS A 87 20.12 3.58 -31.12
C LYS A 87 19.59 4.40 -29.94
N SER A 88 20.42 5.27 -29.35
CA SER A 88 19.98 6.19 -28.28
C SER A 88 18.84 7.10 -28.74
N SER A 89 18.90 7.64 -29.95
CA SER A 89 17.85 8.50 -30.50
C SER A 89 16.54 7.73 -30.69
N LEU A 90 16.61 6.53 -31.25
CA LEU A 90 15.43 5.67 -31.46
C LEU A 90 14.78 5.26 -30.13
N MET A 91 15.59 4.85 -29.14
CA MET A 91 15.12 4.56 -27.78
C MET A 91 14.47 5.78 -27.13
N THR A 92 15.06 6.97 -27.32
CA THR A 92 14.56 8.21 -26.73
C THR A 92 13.23 8.63 -27.36
N LEU A 93 13.09 8.43 -28.68
CA LEU A 93 11.87 8.73 -29.43
C LEU A 93 10.73 7.71 -29.21
N GLY A 94 11.01 6.58 -28.55
CA GLY A 94 10.02 5.52 -28.31
C GLY A 94 9.74 4.66 -29.54
N LEU A 95 10.67 4.63 -30.52
CA LEU A 95 10.54 3.82 -31.72
C LEU A 95 10.95 2.36 -31.46
N SER A 96 10.07 1.42 -31.76
CA SER A 96 10.40 -0.01 -31.73
C SER A 96 11.39 -0.35 -32.83
N HIS A 97 12.52 -0.94 -32.46
CA HIS A 97 13.59 -1.31 -33.39
C HIS A 97 14.30 -2.58 -32.91
N HIS A 98 14.93 -3.30 -33.83
CA HIS A 98 15.75 -4.47 -33.54
C HIS A 98 17.06 -4.44 -34.33
N HIS A 99 18.02 -5.26 -33.91
CA HIS A 99 19.29 -5.43 -34.60
C HIS A 99 19.18 -6.58 -35.61
N ASP A 100 19.64 -6.35 -36.84
CA ASP A 100 19.79 -7.36 -37.88
C ASP A 100 21.26 -7.39 -38.32
N GLY A 101 22.08 -8.20 -37.64
CA GLY A 101 23.53 -8.15 -37.76
C GLY A 101 24.11 -6.82 -37.26
N GLU A 102 24.79 -6.10 -38.15
CA GLU A 102 25.36 -4.76 -37.89
C GLU A 102 24.37 -3.62 -38.16
N ASP A 103 23.16 -3.93 -38.65
CA ASP A 103 22.14 -2.95 -39.01
C ASP A 103 21.11 -2.76 -37.88
N ILE A 104 20.46 -1.60 -37.89
CA ILE A 104 19.29 -1.32 -37.05
C ILE A 104 18.06 -1.17 -37.94
N VAL A 105 17.01 -1.94 -37.67
CA VAL A 105 15.79 -1.98 -38.48
C VAL A 105 14.58 -1.50 -37.68
N ILE A 106 13.77 -0.65 -38.31
CA ILE A 106 12.51 -0.13 -37.76
C ILE A 106 11.35 -0.62 -38.63
N GLU A 107 10.45 -1.40 -38.04
CA GLU A 107 9.34 -2.02 -38.77
C GLU A 107 8.07 -1.17 -38.84
N SER A 108 7.90 -0.22 -37.90
CA SER A 108 6.69 0.61 -37.83
C SER A 108 6.96 1.97 -37.22
N GLY A 109 6.19 2.99 -37.63
CA GLY A 109 6.25 4.35 -37.09
C GLY A 109 7.44 5.19 -37.56
N TRP A 110 8.31 4.65 -38.41
CA TRP A 110 9.45 5.35 -39.00
C TRP A 110 9.02 6.50 -39.93
N GLU A 111 7.80 6.48 -40.45
CA GLU A 111 7.26 7.56 -41.28
C GLU A 111 7.14 8.86 -40.48
N GLY A 112 6.82 8.77 -39.18
CA GLY A 112 6.80 9.90 -38.27
C GLY A 112 8.18 10.52 -38.08
N LEU A 113 9.23 9.68 -38.01
CA LEU A 113 10.63 10.12 -37.92
C LEU A 113 11.06 10.90 -39.17
N LEU A 114 10.75 10.38 -40.36
CA LEU A 114 11.08 11.03 -41.62
C LEU A 114 10.33 12.36 -41.81
N GLU A 115 9.00 12.34 -41.64
CA GLU A 115 8.17 13.55 -41.80
C GLU A 115 8.54 14.62 -40.76
N GLY A 116 8.82 14.22 -39.52
CA GLY A 116 9.19 15.14 -38.44
C GLY A 116 10.56 15.80 -38.65
N LEU A 117 11.52 15.08 -39.24
CA LEU A 117 12.85 15.62 -39.57
C LEU A 117 12.95 16.20 -40.99
N GLY A 118 11.83 16.37 -41.68
CA GLY A 118 11.77 17.06 -42.97
C GLY A 118 12.27 16.24 -44.16
N PHE A 119 12.07 14.93 -44.15
CA PHE A 119 12.33 14.03 -45.28
C PHE A 119 11.04 13.70 -46.05
N ASP A 120 11.19 13.47 -47.36
CA ASP A 120 10.20 12.82 -48.22
C ASP A 120 10.72 11.45 -48.68
N ILE A 121 9.80 10.55 -49.01
CA ILE A 121 10.11 9.21 -49.51
C ILE A 121 10.12 9.26 -51.04
N ALA A 122 11.26 8.96 -51.66
CA ALA A 122 11.37 8.87 -53.12
C ALA A 122 12.34 7.74 -53.51
N ASP A 123 11.92 6.90 -54.46
CA ASP A 123 12.73 5.81 -55.02
C ASP A 123 13.33 4.83 -53.97
N GLY A 124 12.61 4.57 -52.88
CA GLY A 124 13.08 3.67 -51.81
C GLY A 124 14.16 4.26 -50.90
N ALA A 125 14.37 5.59 -50.93
CA ALA A 125 15.31 6.30 -50.08
C ALA A 125 14.68 7.56 -49.46
N ALA A 126 15.22 7.98 -48.31
CA ALA A 126 14.84 9.22 -47.64
C ALA A 126 15.56 10.41 -48.30
N ARG A 127 14.80 11.31 -48.95
CA ARG A 127 15.33 12.56 -49.53
C ARG A 127 14.98 13.75 -48.65
N ILE A 128 15.93 14.65 -48.45
CA ILE A 128 15.71 15.87 -47.65
C ILE A 128 14.74 16.78 -48.40
N ARG A 129 13.59 17.09 -47.78
CA ARG A 129 12.61 18.06 -48.27
C ARG A 129 12.93 19.47 -47.77
N VAL A 130 13.29 19.59 -46.49
CA VAL A 130 13.61 20.85 -45.82
C VAL A 130 14.96 20.73 -45.11
N GLU A 131 15.88 21.66 -45.35
CA GLU A 131 17.18 21.65 -44.70
C GLU A 131 17.08 22.01 -43.21
N ALA A 132 17.41 21.05 -42.35
CA ALA A 132 17.36 21.24 -40.89
C ALA A 132 18.61 21.89 -40.29
N ALA A 133 19.76 21.78 -40.95
CA ALA A 133 21.05 22.22 -40.41
C ALA A 133 21.07 23.71 -39.98
N PRO A 134 20.55 24.67 -40.78
CA PRO A 134 20.53 26.08 -40.37
C PRO A 134 19.70 26.33 -39.12
N HIS A 135 18.57 25.62 -38.96
CA HIS A 135 17.70 25.73 -37.80
C HIS A 135 18.34 25.17 -36.53
N ILE A 136 19.03 24.04 -36.65
CA ILE A 136 19.76 23.39 -35.55
C ILE A 136 20.90 24.30 -35.08
N GLU A 137 21.73 24.79 -35.99
CA GLU A 137 22.87 25.67 -35.66
C GLU A 137 22.41 26.96 -34.98
N TYR A 138 21.37 27.61 -35.53
CA TYR A 138 20.77 28.80 -34.93
C TYR A 138 20.30 28.54 -33.50
N ARG A 139 19.54 27.44 -33.28
CA ARG A 139 19.00 27.13 -31.95
C ARG A 139 20.10 26.77 -30.95
N LEU A 140 21.11 25.99 -31.36
CA LEU A 140 22.25 25.65 -30.51
C LEU A 140 23.06 26.90 -30.12
N GLN A 141 23.26 27.84 -31.05
CA GLN A 141 23.95 29.09 -30.75
C GLN A 141 23.18 29.93 -29.72
N GLN A 142 21.86 30.03 -29.86
CA GLN A 142 21.01 30.72 -28.87
C GLN A 142 21.13 30.10 -27.48
N ILE A 143 21.06 28.76 -27.39
CA ILE A 143 21.17 28.04 -26.12
C ILE A 143 22.55 28.27 -25.48
N ARG A 144 23.63 28.19 -26.26
CA ARG A 144 24.99 28.48 -25.75
C ARG A 144 25.12 29.90 -25.22
N SER A 145 24.61 30.89 -25.96
CA SER A 145 24.65 32.28 -25.51
C SER A 145 23.87 32.49 -24.22
N ALA A 146 22.67 31.90 -24.11
CA ALA A 146 21.82 31.99 -22.93
C ALA A 146 22.46 31.29 -21.71
N ALA A 147 23.04 30.10 -21.91
CA ALA A 147 23.75 29.36 -20.87
C ALA A 147 24.95 30.15 -20.33
N ASN A 148 25.77 30.74 -21.21
CA ASN A 148 26.92 31.55 -20.80
C ASN A 148 26.50 32.78 -19.99
N ILE A 149 25.41 33.45 -20.36
CA ILE A 149 24.90 34.63 -19.64
C ILE A 149 24.44 34.24 -18.23
N ILE A 150 23.76 33.10 -18.10
CA ILE A 150 23.29 32.59 -16.81
C ILE A 150 24.47 32.13 -15.95
N GLU A 151 25.44 31.42 -16.52
CA GLU A 151 26.65 30.99 -15.79
C GLU A 151 27.45 32.20 -15.29
N GLN A 152 27.59 33.26 -16.08
CA GLN A 152 28.23 34.51 -15.65
C GLN A 152 27.49 35.15 -14.47
N GLU A 153 26.16 35.15 -14.48
CA GLU A 153 25.36 35.67 -13.38
C GLU A 153 25.47 34.79 -12.12
N GLU A 154 25.48 33.46 -12.28
CA GLU A 154 25.70 32.53 -11.16
C GLU A 154 27.08 32.71 -10.53
N LEU A 155 28.12 32.93 -11.34
CA LEU A 155 29.47 33.23 -10.85
C LEU A 155 29.51 34.56 -10.10
N ARG A 156 28.85 35.61 -10.62
CA ARG A 156 28.74 36.92 -9.97
C ARG A 156 28.04 36.81 -8.61
N LEU A 157 26.92 36.07 -8.55
CA LEU A 157 26.18 35.82 -7.32
C LEU A 157 27.02 35.03 -6.31
N LYS A 158 27.74 34.00 -6.76
CA LYS A 158 28.63 33.21 -5.90
C LYS A 158 29.78 34.04 -5.33
N GLU A 159 30.36 34.94 -6.11
CA GLU A 159 31.40 35.86 -5.64
C GLU A 159 30.83 36.86 -4.62
N LEU A 160 29.66 37.43 -4.90
CA LEU A 160 28.96 38.34 -4.02
C LEU A 160 28.58 37.67 -2.68
N ASP A 161 28.06 36.44 -2.72
CA ASP A 161 27.74 35.65 -1.53
C ASP A 161 29.01 35.31 -0.74
N SER A 162 30.11 34.97 -1.40
CA SER A 162 31.39 34.73 -0.70
C SER A 162 31.88 35.97 0.06
N ARG A 163 31.73 37.17 -0.54
CA ARG A 163 32.08 38.45 0.11
C ARG A 163 31.17 38.75 1.29
N ARG A 164 29.85 38.50 1.13
CA ARG A 164 28.86 38.63 2.20
C ARG A 164 29.13 37.66 3.36
N ASP A 165 29.50 36.43 3.06
CA ASP A 165 29.81 35.41 4.05
C ASP A 165 31.07 35.75 4.86
N VAL A 166 32.12 36.29 4.23
CA VAL A 166 33.32 36.73 4.95
C VAL A 166 32.97 37.83 5.97
N GLU A 167 32.21 38.84 5.57
CA GLU A 167 31.77 39.91 6.46
C GLU A 167 30.79 39.42 7.53
N ARG A 168 29.88 38.50 7.16
CA ARG A 168 28.96 37.85 8.09
C ARG A 168 29.70 37.04 9.15
N ILE A 169 30.71 36.27 8.76
CA ILE A 169 31.54 35.47 9.68
C ILE A 169 32.35 36.38 10.59
N ALA A 170 32.94 37.46 10.06
CA ALA A 170 33.68 38.43 10.87
C ALA A 170 32.79 39.12 11.91
N ALA A 171 31.60 39.57 11.49
CA ALA A 171 30.63 40.23 12.36
C ALA A 171 30.03 39.29 13.42
N THR A 172 29.68 38.06 13.03
CA THR A 172 29.16 37.04 13.97
C THR A 172 30.23 36.58 14.96
N THR A 173 31.49 36.43 14.53
CA THR A 173 32.62 36.08 15.42
C THR A 173 32.88 37.18 16.43
N THR A 174 32.86 38.45 16.00
CA THR A 174 33.02 39.61 16.89
C THR A 174 31.86 39.72 17.89
N ALA A 175 30.61 39.54 17.43
CA ALA A 175 29.45 39.55 18.30
C ALA A 175 29.46 38.41 19.34
N ARG A 176 29.96 37.22 18.98
CA ARG A 176 30.16 36.10 19.91
C ARG A 176 31.25 36.40 20.95
N GLN A 177 32.35 37.04 20.57
CA GLN A 177 33.42 37.43 21.50
C GLN A 177 32.95 38.47 22.54
N VAL A 178 31.98 39.30 22.17
CA VAL A 178 31.36 40.31 23.06
C VAL A 178 30.22 39.72 23.92
N GLY A 179 29.94 38.41 23.80
CA GLY A 179 28.97 37.71 24.64
C GLY A 179 27.50 37.97 24.29
N LYS A 180 27.20 38.39 23.05
CA LYS A 180 25.83 38.61 22.59
C LYS A 180 25.05 37.29 22.46
N SER A 181 23.72 37.38 22.54
CA SER A 181 22.84 36.22 22.37
C SER A 181 22.83 35.72 20.92
N ILE A 182 22.46 34.46 20.70
CA ILE A 182 22.48 33.83 19.36
C ILE A 182 21.65 34.64 18.34
N SER A 183 20.45 35.08 18.73
CA SER A 183 19.57 35.86 17.86
C SER A 183 20.15 37.23 17.50
N GLU A 184 20.80 37.91 18.44
CA GLU A 184 21.45 39.20 18.16
C GLU A 184 22.69 39.01 17.29
N THR A 185 23.38 37.87 17.43
CA THR A 185 24.56 37.52 16.63
C THR A 185 24.17 37.34 15.16
N GLU A 186 23.07 36.63 14.89
CA GLU A 186 22.55 36.44 13.53
C GLU A 186 22.10 37.77 12.91
N GLN A 187 21.34 38.58 13.65
CA GLN A 187 20.90 39.91 13.16
C GLN A 187 22.09 40.82 12.81
N ILE A 188 23.16 40.78 13.59
CA ILE A 188 24.38 41.55 13.32
C ILE A 188 25.11 41.00 12.10
N GLY A 189 25.16 39.67 11.94
CA GLY A 189 25.72 39.02 10.76
C GLY A 189 24.97 39.39 9.48
N ASP A 190 23.65 39.33 9.51
CA ASP A 190 22.79 39.62 8.36
C ASP A 190 22.82 41.12 8.03
N ALA A 191 22.85 42.00 9.04
CA ALA A 191 23.05 43.44 8.83
C ALA A 191 24.44 43.77 8.27
N ALA A 192 25.48 43.00 8.60
CA ALA A 192 26.81 43.17 8.02
C ALA A 192 26.86 42.70 6.55
N ALA A 193 26.26 41.55 6.25
CA ALA A 193 26.11 41.06 4.87
C ALA A 193 25.30 42.05 3.99
N ALA A 194 24.24 42.64 4.53
CA ALA A 194 23.38 43.60 3.83
C ALA A 194 24.10 44.92 3.45
N LYS A 195 25.24 45.24 4.06
CA LYS A 195 26.05 46.42 3.67
C LYS A 195 26.68 46.27 2.30
N ILE A 196 26.90 45.04 1.85
CA ILE A 196 27.36 44.76 0.49
C ILE A 196 26.11 44.76 -0.40
N ALA A 197 25.88 45.88 -1.08
CA ALA A 197 24.79 46.04 -2.02
C ALA A 197 25.01 45.16 -3.26
N ASP A 198 23.92 44.62 -3.80
CA ASP A 198 23.92 43.92 -5.08
C ASP A 198 23.63 44.94 -6.18
N GLU A 199 24.56 45.11 -7.11
CA GLU A 199 24.43 46.02 -8.26
C GLU A 199 23.52 45.44 -9.36
N GLY A 200 23.09 44.19 -9.22
CA GLY A 200 22.25 43.48 -10.19
C GLY A 200 23.03 42.92 -11.39
N PRO A 201 22.35 42.21 -12.30
CA PRO A 201 22.95 41.71 -13.52
C PRO A 201 23.24 42.86 -14.51
N THR A 202 24.19 42.63 -15.43
CA THR A 202 24.60 43.61 -16.45
C THR A 202 23.45 44.07 -17.35
N ASP A 203 22.52 43.17 -17.66
CA ASP A 203 21.27 43.47 -18.38
C ASP A 203 20.17 42.48 -17.93
N GLU A 204 19.19 43.01 -17.19
CA GLU A 204 18.09 42.21 -16.64
C GLU A 204 17.17 41.65 -17.73
N ALA A 205 16.94 42.39 -18.82
CA ALA A 205 16.06 41.97 -19.90
C ALA A 205 16.66 40.79 -20.68
N ILE A 206 17.96 40.87 -20.97
CA ILE A 206 18.71 39.77 -21.62
C ILE A 206 18.76 38.54 -20.72
N LEU A 207 18.97 38.71 -19.41
CA LEU A 207 18.96 37.60 -18.46
C LEU A 207 17.58 36.91 -18.43
N LEU A 208 16.49 37.68 -18.38
CA LEU A 208 15.13 37.15 -18.39
C LEU A 208 14.83 36.41 -19.70
N GLN A 209 15.25 36.96 -20.84
CA GLN A 209 15.10 36.30 -22.13
C GLN A 209 15.92 35.02 -22.22
N SER A 210 17.15 35.02 -21.69
CA SER A 210 18.03 33.85 -21.65
C SER A 210 17.41 32.73 -20.81
N LYS A 211 16.82 33.07 -19.65
CA LYS A 211 16.07 32.13 -18.81
C LYS A 211 14.90 31.50 -19.57
N LYS A 212 14.10 32.31 -20.27
CA LYS A 212 12.99 31.82 -21.12
C LYS A 212 13.48 30.88 -22.22
N ILE A 213 14.57 31.22 -22.91
CA ILE A 213 15.12 30.38 -23.99
C ILE A 213 15.54 29.00 -23.46
N LEU A 214 16.19 28.94 -22.29
CA LEU A 214 16.59 27.68 -21.68
C LEU A 214 15.39 26.88 -21.17
N ASP A 215 14.41 27.53 -20.55
CA ASP A 215 13.18 26.88 -20.07
C ASP A 215 12.37 26.28 -21.25
N ASP A 216 12.15 27.05 -22.32
CA ASP A 216 11.53 26.57 -23.56
C ASP A 216 12.32 25.42 -24.17
N HIS A 217 13.66 25.49 -24.13
CA HIS A 217 14.50 24.41 -24.65
C HIS A 217 14.37 23.13 -23.82
N GLU A 218 14.30 23.24 -22.49
CA GLU A 218 14.17 22.09 -21.59
C GLU A 218 12.88 21.31 -21.86
N VAL A 219 11.80 22.03 -22.16
CA VAL A 219 10.47 21.48 -22.44
C VAL A 219 10.34 20.94 -23.87
N ASP A 220 10.65 21.75 -24.89
CA ASP A 220 10.36 21.38 -26.28
C ASP A 220 11.47 20.53 -26.92
N ARG A 221 12.75 20.79 -26.61
CA ARG A 221 13.91 20.16 -27.27
C ARG A 221 13.72 19.98 -28.78
N CYS A 222 13.76 18.74 -29.30
CA CYS A 222 13.62 18.45 -30.72
C CYS A 222 12.20 18.75 -31.26
N LEU A 223 11.16 18.79 -30.42
CA LEU A 223 9.80 19.16 -30.86
C LEU A 223 9.77 20.56 -31.51
N TRP A 224 10.57 21.49 -31.01
CA TRP A 224 10.72 22.81 -31.62
C TRP A 224 11.19 22.71 -33.08
N LEU A 225 12.17 21.84 -33.35
CA LEU A 225 12.72 21.63 -34.70
C LEU A 225 11.66 21.00 -35.61
N VAL A 226 10.95 19.98 -35.12
CA VAL A 226 9.89 19.29 -35.87
C VAL A 226 8.78 20.25 -36.29
N ARG A 227 8.34 21.13 -35.36
CA ARG A 227 7.36 22.19 -35.64
C ARG A 227 7.84 23.23 -36.67
N LYS A 228 9.15 23.33 -36.92
CA LYS A 228 9.72 24.22 -37.96
C LYS A 228 9.86 23.53 -39.31
N LEU A 229 10.14 22.22 -39.34
CA LEU A 229 10.41 21.47 -40.57
C LEU A 229 9.14 20.90 -41.22
N SER A 230 8.13 20.56 -40.41
CA SER A 230 6.90 19.96 -40.89
C SER A 230 5.78 20.99 -41.02
N THR A 231 4.90 20.79 -42.01
CA THR A 231 3.68 21.59 -42.19
C THR A 231 2.50 21.05 -41.36
N LEU A 232 2.67 19.88 -40.73
CA LEU A 232 1.65 19.24 -39.90
C LEU A 232 1.67 19.80 -38.48
N ARG A 233 0.55 19.67 -37.77
CA ARG A 233 0.46 20.05 -36.36
C ARG A 233 1.11 18.97 -35.48
N TRP A 234 2.23 19.32 -34.85
CA TRP A 234 2.93 18.47 -33.89
C TRP A 234 2.76 19.01 -32.47
N GLU A 235 2.21 18.17 -31.61
CA GLU A 235 2.09 18.43 -30.17
C GLU A 235 2.94 17.45 -29.38
N ASN A 236 3.30 17.80 -28.15
CA ASN A 236 4.04 16.90 -27.29
C ASN A 236 3.18 15.64 -27.01
N SER A 237 3.71 14.47 -27.36
CA SER A 237 3.07 13.17 -27.16
C SER A 237 3.04 12.74 -25.69
N VAL A 238 3.98 13.22 -24.87
CA VAL A 238 4.07 12.94 -23.43
C VAL A 238 4.39 14.23 -22.67
N PRO A 239 3.42 15.17 -22.58
CA PRO A 239 3.62 16.47 -21.95
C PRO A 239 3.75 16.38 -20.42
N VAL A 240 3.09 15.39 -19.82
CA VAL A 240 3.06 15.17 -18.37
C VAL A 240 3.52 13.76 -18.05
N ARG A 241 4.42 13.64 -17.07
CA ARG A 241 4.86 12.36 -16.51
C ARG A 241 4.55 12.35 -15.03
N ILE A 242 3.87 11.30 -14.58
CA ILE A 242 3.51 11.13 -13.17
C ILE A 242 4.47 10.10 -12.58
N GLY A 243 5.19 10.50 -11.52
CA GLY A 243 5.99 9.57 -10.74
C GLY A 243 5.10 8.72 -9.85
N ALA A 244 5.37 7.43 -9.76
CA ALA A 244 4.69 6.52 -8.86
C ALA A 244 5.70 5.71 -8.05
N ARG A 245 5.32 5.41 -6.80
CA ARG A 245 6.07 4.50 -5.94
C ARG A 245 5.09 3.47 -5.39
N MET A 246 5.47 2.20 -5.47
CA MET A 246 4.73 1.13 -4.82
C MET A 246 4.69 1.39 -3.32
N GLY A 247 3.48 1.58 -2.80
CA GLY A 247 3.22 1.86 -1.39
C GLY A 247 2.82 0.58 -0.65
N ARG A 248 1.51 0.35 -0.54
CA ARG A 248 0.95 -0.82 0.14
C ARG A 248 0.66 -1.93 -0.87
N PRO A 249 1.11 -3.18 -0.65
CA PRO A 249 0.72 -4.30 -1.48
C PRO A 249 -0.76 -4.66 -1.26
N GLU A 250 -1.33 -5.37 -2.21
CA GLU A 250 -2.69 -5.88 -2.18
C GLU A 250 -2.95 -6.78 -0.94
N LYS A 251 -4.19 -6.93 -0.49
CA LYS A 251 -4.52 -7.79 0.67
C LYS A 251 -5.91 -8.38 0.50
N ALA A 252 -6.00 -9.68 0.69
CA ALA A 252 -7.25 -10.42 0.87
C ALA A 252 -6.99 -11.48 1.94
N ALA A 253 -7.44 -11.24 3.17
CA ALA A 253 -7.13 -12.10 4.31
C ALA A 253 -8.16 -12.04 5.43
N ARG A 254 -8.30 -13.15 6.17
CA ARG A 254 -9.16 -13.26 7.35
C ARG A 254 -8.71 -12.25 8.43
N ARG A 255 -9.66 -11.52 9.02
CA ARG A 255 -9.37 -10.59 10.12
C ARG A 255 -9.24 -11.35 11.43
N GLU A 256 -8.03 -11.79 11.75
CA GLU A 256 -7.76 -12.57 12.95
C GLU A 256 -7.33 -11.71 14.14
N MET A 257 -7.87 -12.01 15.32
CA MET A 257 -7.27 -11.51 16.54
C MET A 257 -5.87 -12.12 16.71
N LYS A 258 -4.88 -11.34 17.17
CA LYS A 258 -3.58 -11.86 17.59
C LYS A 258 -3.56 -12.03 19.12
N PRO A 259 -3.56 -13.26 19.66
CA PRO A 259 -3.59 -14.57 19.00
C PRO A 259 -4.99 -15.03 18.56
N LEU A 260 -5.04 -15.94 17.59
CA LEU A 260 -6.27 -16.52 17.02
C LEU A 260 -7.24 -16.94 18.12
N THR A 261 -8.51 -16.55 18.01
CA THR A 261 -9.53 -16.75 19.04
C THR A 261 -10.81 -17.26 18.36
N HIS A 262 -11.43 -18.31 18.90
CA HIS A 262 -12.71 -18.85 18.42
C HIS A 262 -13.87 -18.47 19.35
N ALA A 263 -13.60 -18.31 20.65
CA ALA A 263 -14.61 -18.00 21.65
C ALA A 263 -14.23 -16.77 22.49
N LEU A 264 -15.18 -15.87 22.71
CA LEU A 264 -15.04 -14.78 23.67
C LEU A 264 -15.39 -15.26 25.09
N TYR A 265 -14.63 -16.25 25.58
CA TYR A 265 -14.77 -16.84 26.92
C TYR A 265 -13.43 -16.79 27.69
N PRO A 266 -13.36 -16.23 28.91
CA PRO A 266 -12.08 -16.09 29.60
C PRO A 266 -11.62 -17.42 30.20
N ILE A 267 -10.36 -17.80 29.94
CA ILE A 267 -9.73 -19.00 30.54
C ILE A 267 -8.48 -18.67 31.40
N GLY A 268 -8.11 -17.40 31.51
CA GLY A 268 -6.90 -16.99 32.23
C GLY A 268 -5.63 -17.59 31.62
N GLU A 269 -4.69 -18.00 32.48
CA GLU A 269 -3.45 -18.70 32.08
C GLU A 269 -3.63 -20.22 31.98
N ASN A 270 -4.86 -20.73 32.17
CA ASN A 270 -5.09 -22.17 32.30
C ASN A 270 -4.96 -22.92 30.98
N GLY A 271 -5.12 -22.25 29.83
CA GLY A 271 -4.97 -22.84 28.50
C GLY A 271 -3.55 -22.87 27.93
N GLY A 272 -2.54 -22.49 28.73
CA GLY A 272 -1.15 -22.37 28.28
C GLY A 272 -0.91 -21.24 27.27
N PRO A 273 0.27 -21.18 26.64
CA PRO A 273 0.65 -20.10 25.71
C PRO A 273 -0.31 -19.94 24.52
N GLN A 274 -0.88 -21.05 24.05
CA GLN A 274 -1.81 -21.10 22.91
C GLN A 274 -3.28 -20.84 23.30
N ARG A 275 -3.58 -20.71 24.60
CA ARG A 275 -4.92 -20.42 25.13
C ARG A 275 -5.99 -21.42 24.69
N LEU A 276 -5.68 -22.71 24.83
CA LEU A 276 -6.57 -23.81 24.46
C LEU A 276 -7.59 -24.11 25.57
N MET A 277 -8.87 -24.22 25.22
CA MET A 277 -9.92 -24.61 26.18
C MET A 277 -9.74 -26.05 26.68
N GLY A 278 -9.35 -26.99 25.83
CA GLY A 278 -9.14 -28.39 26.23
C GLY A 278 -8.14 -28.52 27.39
N LYS A 279 -6.98 -27.85 27.28
CA LYS A 279 -5.98 -27.79 28.35
C LYS A 279 -6.49 -27.10 29.63
N ALA A 280 -7.34 -26.10 29.48
CA ALA A 280 -7.96 -25.45 30.63
C ALA A 280 -8.98 -26.37 31.32
N ALA A 281 -9.66 -27.23 30.56
CA ALA A 281 -10.64 -28.20 31.06
C ALA A 281 -9.98 -29.37 31.81
N GLU A 282 -8.79 -29.81 31.43
CA GLU A 282 -8.01 -30.84 32.16
C GLU A 282 -7.75 -30.46 33.63
N LYS A 283 -7.75 -29.16 33.97
CA LYS A 283 -7.62 -28.68 35.35
C LYS A 283 -8.94 -28.75 36.15
N GLY A 284 -10.06 -29.10 35.52
CA GLY A 284 -11.40 -29.10 36.09
C GLY A 284 -11.91 -27.69 36.40
N ARG A 285 -11.66 -27.22 37.63
CA ARG A 285 -12.08 -25.89 38.11
C ARG A 285 -11.04 -24.82 37.81
N ILE A 286 -11.44 -23.82 37.02
CA ILE A 286 -10.61 -22.66 36.70
C ILE A 286 -11.09 -21.40 37.41
N ARG A 287 -10.14 -20.55 37.83
CA ARG A 287 -10.42 -19.24 38.41
C ARG A 287 -10.26 -18.16 37.34
N VAL A 288 -11.35 -17.47 37.01
CA VAL A 288 -11.40 -16.46 35.94
C VAL A 288 -12.21 -15.24 36.35
N GLU A 289 -11.97 -14.10 35.70
CA GLU A 289 -12.69 -12.85 35.97
C GLU A 289 -13.95 -12.79 35.11
N LEU A 290 -15.11 -12.87 35.77
CA LEU A 290 -16.43 -12.89 35.14
C LEU A 290 -17.44 -12.06 35.93
N CYS A 291 -18.47 -11.58 35.26
CA CYS A 291 -19.58 -10.90 35.91
C CYS A 291 -20.36 -11.85 36.83
N ARG A 292 -20.80 -11.37 38.00
CA ARG A 292 -21.71 -12.13 38.86
C ARG A 292 -23.14 -11.95 38.40
N ARG A 293 -23.77 -13.03 37.93
CA ARG A 293 -25.18 -13.04 37.52
C ARG A 293 -25.93 -14.12 38.29
N TYR A 294 -27.22 -13.96 38.46
CA TYR A 294 -28.07 -14.87 39.24
C TYR A 294 -29.18 -15.42 38.36
N CYS A 295 -29.43 -16.72 38.46
CA CYS A 295 -30.49 -17.40 37.72
C CYS A 295 -31.87 -17.04 38.25
N SER A 296 -32.80 -16.73 37.35
CA SER A 296 -34.21 -16.49 37.69
C SER A 296 -34.96 -17.76 38.15
N LYS A 297 -34.54 -18.95 37.71
CA LYS A 297 -35.18 -20.23 38.06
C LYS A 297 -34.67 -20.83 39.38
N CYS A 298 -33.35 -20.95 39.55
CA CYS A 298 -32.76 -21.61 40.72
C CYS A 298 -32.13 -20.64 41.74
N GLY A 299 -32.07 -19.33 41.46
CA GLY A 299 -31.50 -18.32 42.36
C GLY A 299 -29.98 -18.34 42.52
N LEU A 300 -29.29 -19.38 42.03
CA LEU A 300 -27.85 -19.56 42.17
C LEU A 300 -27.04 -18.63 41.25
N GLU A 301 -25.81 -18.34 41.67
CA GLU A 301 -24.85 -17.57 40.88
C GLU A 301 -24.38 -18.37 39.68
N SER A 302 -24.50 -17.80 38.48
CA SER A 302 -24.00 -18.38 37.24
C SER A 302 -23.52 -17.25 36.33
N PRO A 303 -22.22 -17.18 35.98
CA PRO A 303 -21.66 -16.05 35.25
C PRO A 303 -22.07 -15.99 33.76
N ASN A 304 -22.67 -17.06 33.23
CA ASN A 304 -23.08 -17.19 31.84
C ASN A 304 -24.51 -16.68 31.64
N LEU A 305 -24.91 -16.37 30.40
CA LEU A 305 -26.24 -15.84 30.07
C LEU A 305 -27.38 -16.81 30.45
N ASN A 306 -27.15 -18.11 30.23
CA ASN A 306 -28.03 -19.18 30.66
C ASN A 306 -27.39 -19.91 31.84
N CYS A 307 -28.22 -20.34 32.78
CA CYS A 307 -27.75 -21.04 33.97
C CYS A 307 -27.32 -22.47 33.64
N HIS A 308 -26.05 -22.77 33.88
CA HIS A 308 -25.48 -24.12 33.72
C HIS A 308 -25.39 -24.90 35.03
N HIS A 309 -26.07 -24.42 36.08
CA HIS A 309 -26.15 -25.19 37.32
C HIS A 309 -26.95 -26.47 37.06
N ARG A 310 -26.42 -27.60 37.52
CA ARG A 310 -27.11 -28.88 37.46
C ARG A 310 -27.74 -29.17 38.82
N PRO A 311 -29.07 -29.38 38.89
CA PRO A 311 -29.72 -29.81 40.12
C PRO A 311 -29.18 -31.14 40.63
N ASP A 312 -28.83 -32.03 39.70
CA ASP A 312 -28.17 -33.32 39.94
C ASP A 312 -26.79 -33.32 39.23
N PRO A 313 -25.67 -33.50 39.95
CA PRO A 313 -24.33 -33.53 39.35
C PRO A 313 -24.11 -34.66 38.33
N ASP A 314 -24.77 -35.80 38.52
CA ASP A 314 -24.55 -37.03 37.73
C ASP A 314 -25.44 -37.07 36.47
N VAL A 315 -26.52 -36.29 36.47
CA VAL A 315 -27.37 -36.09 35.29
C VAL A 315 -26.89 -34.85 34.51
N PRO A 316 -26.58 -34.95 33.21
CA PRO A 316 -26.10 -33.83 32.39
C PRO A 316 -27.24 -32.86 32.00
N ASN A 317 -28.18 -32.59 32.90
CA ASN A 317 -29.30 -31.68 32.69
C ASN A 317 -29.05 -30.35 33.42
N GLU A 318 -29.07 -29.25 32.68
CA GLU A 318 -28.84 -27.89 33.20
C GLU A 318 -30.17 -27.19 33.51
N CYS A 319 -30.15 -26.29 34.50
CA CYS A 319 -31.29 -25.45 34.84
C CYS A 319 -31.83 -24.62 33.65
N GLY A 320 -30.93 -24.12 32.79
CA GLY A 320 -31.27 -23.37 31.57
C GLY A 320 -32.01 -22.04 31.82
N GLY A 321 -32.17 -21.61 33.06
CA GLY A 321 -32.81 -20.34 33.39
C GLY A 321 -31.98 -19.13 32.98
N LYS A 322 -32.64 -18.04 32.58
CA LYS A 322 -31.97 -16.78 32.24
C LYS A 322 -31.31 -16.18 33.48
N THR A 323 -30.07 -15.71 33.34
CA THR A 323 -29.35 -15.03 34.42
C THR A 323 -29.36 -13.52 34.22
N ALA A 324 -29.36 -12.78 35.32
CA ALA A 324 -29.25 -11.32 35.30
C ALA A 324 -28.32 -10.82 36.41
N GLU A 325 -27.72 -9.65 36.18
CA GLU A 325 -27.03 -8.94 37.25
C GLU A 325 -28.04 -8.38 38.26
N ARG A 326 -27.70 -8.36 39.54
CA ARG A 326 -28.51 -7.65 40.54
C ARG A 326 -28.35 -6.14 40.31
N LYS A 327 -29.44 -5.38 40.45
CA LYS A 327 -29.38 -3.92 40.41
C LYS A 327 -28.38 -3.43 41.46
N ALA A 328 -27.46 -2.56 41.04
CA ALA A 328 -26.53 -1.94 41.96
C ALA A 328 -27.31 -1.11 43.00
N LYS A 329 -26.87 -1.13 44.26
CA LYS A 329 -27.48 -0.28 45.29
C LYS A 329 -27.15 1.20 44.98
N PRO A 330 -28.07 2.14 45.24
CA PRO A 330 -27.76 3.57 45.15
C PRO A 330 -26.48 3.90 45.92
N GLY A 331 -25.53 4.61 45.28
CA GLY A 331 -24.24 4.98 45.88
C GLY A 331 -23.09 3.98 45.71
N THR A 332 -23.29 2.84 45.04
CA THR A 332 -22.19 1.88 44.78
C THR A 332 -21.27 2.40 43.67
N MET A 333 -19.96 2.50 43.93
CA MET A 333 -18.98 2.88 42.89
C MET A 333 -18.97 1.83 41.77
N ILE A 334 -19.39 2.24 40.57
CA ILE A 334 -19.38 1.37 39.39
C ILE A 334 -17.96 1.28 38.87
N ARG A 335 -17.37 0.08 38.96
CA ARG A 335 -16.06 -0.19 38.35
C ARG A 335 -16.17 -0.13 36.83
N ARG A 336 -15.13 0.38 36.17
CA ARG A 336 -14.99 0.37 34.69
C ARG A 336 -15.10 -1.03 34.07
N ARG A 337 -14.78 -2.07 34.83
CA ARG A 337 -15.02 -3.48 34.51
C ARG A 337 -15.64 -4.16 35.72
N ARG A 338 -16.77 -4.86 35.51
CA ARG A 338 -17.62 -5.38 36.58
C ARG A 338 -17.32 -6.81 37.01
N GLY A 339 -16.39 -7.48 36.34
CA GLY A 339 -16.02 -8.84 36.66
C GLY A 339 -15.33 -8.98 38.02
N ARG A 340 -15.49 -10.17 38.58
CA ARG A 340 -14.86 -10.61 39.82
C ARG A 340 -14.30 -12.01 39.59
N ASN A 341 -13.25 -12.35 40.33
CA ASN A 341 -12.71 -13.71 40.31
C ASN A 341 -13.77 -14.70 40.76
N SER A 342 -14.15 -15.58 39.85
CA SER A 342 -15.19 -16.59 40.01
C SER A 342 -14.63 -17.95 39.59
N TRP A 343 -15.15 -19.01 40.18
CA TRP A 343 -14.78 -20.40 39.84
C TRP A 343 -15.73 -20.93 38.78
N VAL A 344 -15.18 -21.58 37.76
CA VAL A 344 -15.92 -22.20 36.66
C VAL A 344 -15.45 -23.64 36.48
N GLU A 345 -16.39 -24.58 36.43
CA GLU A 345 -16.15 -25.99 36.07
C GLU A 345 -16.20 -26.14 34.55
N LEU A 346 -15.06 -25.99 33.89
CA LEU A 346 -15.01 -25.91 32.43
C LEU A 346 -15.17 -27.30 31.78
N ASP A 347 -14.65 -28.35 32.42
CA ASP A 347 -14.77 -29.75 31.99
C ASP A 347 -16.23 -30.18 31.83
N ARG A 348 -17.01 -30.02 32.91
CA ARG A 348 -18.43 -30.39 32.98
C ARG A 348 -19.27 -29.56 32.02
N LEU A 349 -18.95 -28.27 31.91
CA LEU A 349 -19.64 -27.37 31.00
C LEU A 349 -19.42 -27.80 29.53
N LEU A 350 -18.18 -28.05 29.13
CA LEU A 350 -17.85 -28.47 27.76
C LEU A 350 -18.51 -29.80 27.40
N GLU A 351 -18.55 -30.77 28.32
CA GLU A 351 -19.17 -32.08 28.05
C GLU A 351 -20.68 -31.97 27.84
N VAL A 352 -21.39 -31.13 28.61
CA VAL A 352 -22.83 -30.90 28.37
C VAL A 352 -23.05 -30.19 27.05
N LYS A 353 -22.22 -29.18 26.73
CA LYS A 353 -22.37 -28.43 25.49
C LYS A 353 -22.05 -29.26 24.26
N ARG A 354 -21.09 -30.19 24.35
CA ARG A 354 -20.84 -31.21 23.33
C ARG A 354 -22.09 -32.03 23.03
N ARG A 355 -22.77 -32.54 24.06
CA ARG A 355 -23.99 -33.36 23.92
C ARG A 355 -25.17 -32.54 23.41
N SER A 356 -25.38 -31.34 23.95
CA SER A 356 -26.46 -30.43 23.55
C SER A 356 -26.36 -30.01 22.08
N LEU A 357 -25.14 -29.88 21.56
CA LEU A 357 -24.90 -29.59 20.15
C LEU A 357 -24.94 -30.83 19.24
N GLY A 358 -25.14 -32.04 19.80
CA GLY A 358 -25.11 -33.29 19.04
C GLY A 358 -23.76 -33.55 18.36
N LEU A 359 -22.65 -33.33 19.07
CA LEU A 359 -21.29 -33.54 18.55
C LEU A 359 -20.65 -34.80 19.18
N ASP A 360 -20.13 -35.71 18.35
CA ASP A 360 -19.43 -36.91 18.85
C ASP A 360 -18.14 -36.58 19.59
N ARG A 361 -17.41 -35.57 19.11
CA ARG A 361 -16.16 -35.11 19.71
C ARG A 361 -16.03 -33.60 19.63
N LEU A 362 -15.36 -33.01 20.63
CA LEU A 362 -14.99 -31.60 20.57
C LEU A 362 -13.88 -31.37 19.54
N PRO A 363 -13.87 -30.23 18.85
CA PRO A 363 -12.73 -29.82 18.03
C PRO A 363 -11.43 -29.78 18.85
N GLN A 364 -10.33 -30.28 18.26
CA GLN A 364 -9.04 -30.39 18.96
C GLN A 364 -8.48 -29.03 19.41
N LYS A 365 -8.76 -27.95 18.66
CA LYS A 365 -8.15 -26.62 18.86
C LYS A 365 -9.21 -25.54 19.07
N ILE A 366 -9.84 -25.50 20.24
CA ILE A 366 -10.69 -24.36 20.63
C ILE A 366 -9.84 -23.34 21.39
N LYS A 367 -9.48 -22.25 20.71
CA LYS A 367 -8.73 -21.12 21.31
C LYS A 367 -9.67 -20.08 21.90
N SER A 368 -9.32 -19.57 23.09
CA SER A 368 -10.13 -18.60 23.83
C SER A 368 -9.35 -17.38 24.31
N VAL A 369 -10.04 -16.39 24.85
CA VAL A 369 -9.42 -15.18 25.40
C VAL A 369 -8.88 -15.40 26.82
N LYS A 370 -7.84 -14.65 27.18
CA LYS A 370 -7.30 -14.65 28.56
C LYS A 370 -8.24 -13.94 29.54
N VAL A 371 -8.72 -12.75 29.16
CA VAL A 371 -9.59 -11.87 29.96
C VAL A 371 -10.57 -11.16 29.03
N LEU A 372 -11.82 -10.98 29.46
CA LEU A 372 -12.80 -10.16 28.77
C LEU A 372 -12.51 -8.67 28.99
N LYS A 373 -12.41 -7.92 27.89
CA LYS A 373 -12.14 -6.47 27.93
C LYS A 373 -13.41 -5.62 27.98
N SER A 374 -14.59 -6.25 27.90
CA SER A 374 -15.87 -5.58 27.95
C SER A 374 -16.18 -5.01 29.33
N GLU A 375 -17.11 -4.06 29.39
CA GLU A 375 -17.53 -3.44 30.65
C GLU A 375 -18.28 -4.43 31.56
N SER A 376 -19.19 -5.20 30.97
CA SER A 376 -19.95 -6.23 31.68
C SER A 376 -19.08 -7.40 32.10
N GLN A 377 -18.04 -7.74 31.34
CA GLN A 377 -17.29 -9.01 31.44
C GLN A 377 -18.23 -10.23 31.47
N THR A 378 -19.32 -10.15 30.69
CA THR A 378 -20.19 -11.30 30.40
C THR A 378 -19.60 -12.09 29.23
N PRO A 379 -19.41 -13.41 29.37
CA PRO A 379 -18.83 -14.23 28.33
C PRO A 379 -19.84 -14.55 27.23
N GLU A 380 -19.35 -14.79 26.02
CA GLU A 380 -20.14 -15.38 24.95
C GLU A 380 -20.49 -16.84 25.28
N PRO A 381 -21.67 -17.37 24.88
CA PRO A 381 -21.98 -18.79 24.98
C PRO A 381 -20.88 -19.66 24.37
N ILE A 382 -20.41 -20.68 25.11
CA ILE A 382 -19.29 -21.54 24.69
C ILE A 382 -19.65 -22.34 23.43
N GLU A 383 -20.93 -22.66 23.26
CA GLU A 383 -21.49 -23.34 22.11
C GLU A 383 -21.07 -22.67 20.79
N LYS A 384 -21.14 -21.34 20.72
CA LYS A 384 -20.69 -20.55 19.56
C LYS A 384 -19.20 -20.76 19.29
N GLY A 385 -18.39 -20.76 20.36
CA GLY A 385 -16.95 -21.01 20.29
C GLY A 385 -16.58 -22.42 19.82
N ILE A 386 -17.35 -23.44 20.23
CA ILE A 386 -17.19 -24.83 19.78
C ILE A 386 -17.50 -24.93 18.28
N LEU A 387 -18.61 -24.35 17.83
CA LEU A 387 -19.02 -24.37 16.42
C LEU A 387 -18.03 -23.58 15.54
N ARG A 388 -17.53 -22.42 15.98
CA ARG A 388 -16.44 -21.72 15.28
C ARG A 388 -15.16 -22.55 15.20
N GLY A 389 -14.83 -23.28 16.28
CA GLY A 389 -13.70 -24.22 16.29
C GLY A 389 -13.86 -25.39 15.33
N LYS A 390 -15.09 -25.87 15.11
CA LYS A 390 -15.43 -26.92 14.11
C LYS A 390 -15.18 -26.41 12.69
N HIS A 391 -15.59 -25.17 12.40
CA HIS A 391 -15.47 -24.53 11.08
C HIS A 391 -14.17 -23.71 10.89
N GLN A 392 -13.24 -23.77 11.85
CA GLN A 392 -11.95 -23.05 11.81
C GLN A 392 -12.09 -21.53 11.60
N LEU A 393 -13.11 -20.91 12.20
CA LEU A 393 -13.37 -19.47 12.13
C LEU A 393 -12.79 -18.71 13.32
N SER A 394 -12.15 -17.58 13.03
CA SER A 394 -11.77 -16.61 14.06
C SER A 394 -12.97 -15.72 14.38
N VAL A 395 -13.13 -15.39 15.66
CA VAL A 395 -14.05 -14.34 16.12
C VAL A 395 -13.30 -13.03 16.32
N PHE A 396 -13.88 -11.91 15.91
CA PHE A 396 -13.39 -10.57 16.23
C PHE A 396 -13.94 -10.10 17.59
N ARG A 397 -13.51 -8.92 18.05
CA ARG A 397 -13.80 -8.42 19.42
C ARG A 397 -15.29 -8.16 19.67
N ASP A 398 -16.08 -8.06 18.61
CA ASP A 398 -17.49 -7.76 18.62
C ASP A 398 -18.37 -9.00 18.33
N GLY A 399 -17.77 -10.19 18.21
CA GLY A 399 -18.48 -11.45 18.00
C GLY A 399 -18.61 -11.90 16.54
N THR A 400 -18.22 -11.06 15.58
CA THR A 400 -18.37 -11.32 14.13
C THR A 400 -17.15 -12.02 13.52
N ALA A 401 -17.36 -12.74 12.42
CA ALA A 401 -16.30 -13.26 11.55
C ALA A 401 -16.13 -12.32 10.35
N ARG A 402 -14.89 -11.94 10.03
CA ARG A 402 -14.63 -10.90 9.01
C ARG A 402 -13.49 -11.28 8.08
N TYR A 403 -13.61 -10.76 6.86
CA TYR A 403 -12.60 -10.87 5.83
C TYR A 403 -12.21 -9.48 5.34
N ASP A 404 -10.92 -9.14 5.46
CA ASP A 404 -10.38 -7.84 4.99
C ASP A 404 -9.92 -7.97 3.53
N MET A 405 -10.28 -7.01 2.68
CA MET A 405 -9.82 -6.86 1.30
C MET A 405 -9.40 -5.42 1.02
N ILE A 406 -8.55 -5.19 0.02
CA ILE A 406 -8.34 -3.83 -0.53
C ILE A 406 -9.50 -3.45 -1.41
N ASP A 407 -9.86 -2.17 -1.34
CA ASP A 407 -10.98 -1.56 -2.02
C ASP A 407 -10.57 -1.09 -3.42
N VAL A 408 -11.28 -1.55 -4.45
CA VAL A 408 -11.05 -1.13 -5.83
C VAL A 408 -12.37 -0.65 -6.45
N PRO A 409 -12.48 0.63 -6.84
CA PRO A 409 -13.71 1.15 -7.42
C PRO A 409 -13.91 0.60 -8.84
N VAL A 410 -15.14 0.19 -9.14
CA VAL A 410 -15.57 -0.19 -10.48
C VAL A 410 -17.02 0.24 -10.71
N THR A 411 -17.32 0.72 -11.91
CA THR A 411 -18.69 1.11 -12.31
C THR A 411 -19.31 0.11 -13.28
N HIS A 412 -18.48 -0.58 -14.07
CA HIS A 412 -18.90 -1.50 -15.13
C HIS A 412 -18.16 -2.83 -15.05
N PHE A 413 -18.82 -3.91 -15.47
CA PHE A 413 -18.23 -5.23 -15.51
C PHE A 413 -18.88 -6.07 -16.62
N ARG A 414 -18.19 -7.12 -17.05
CA ARG A 414 -18.77 -8.20 -17.87
C ARG A 414 -19.09 -9.40 -16.99
N PRO A 415 -20.20 -10.13 -17.24
CA PRO A 415 -20.50 -11.38 -16.54
C PRO A 415 -19.32 -12.37 -16.54
N SER A 416 -18.60 -12.47 -17.67
CA SER A 416 -17.42 -13.34 -17.81
C SER A 416 -16.28 -13.01 -16.84
N GLU A 417 -16.10 -11.74 -16.47
CA GLU A 417 -15.05 -11.27 -15.54
C GLU A 417 -15.33 -11.66 -14.09
N ILE A 418 -16.61 -11.74 -13.72
CA ILE A 418 -17.05 -12.00 -12.34
C ILE A 418 -17.49 -13.45 -12.12
N ARG A 419 -17.31 -14.33 -13.11
CA ARG A 419 -17.61 -15.76 -13.04
C ARG A 419 -19.05 -16.06 -12.64
N THR A 420 -19.98 -15.21 -13.06
CA THR A 420 -21.43 -15.36 -12.81
C THR A 420 -22.14 -15.27 -14.13
N SER A 421 -23.06 -16.19 -14.40
CA SER A 421 -23.72 -16.24 -15.70
C SER A 421 -24.68 -15.07 -15.89
N TRP A 422 -24.83 -14.60 -17.12
CA TRP A 422 -25.80 -13.55 -17.46
C TRP A 422 -27.23 -13.89 -17.04
N ARG A 423 -27.59 -15.18 -16.98
CA ARG A 423 -28.90 -15.67 -16.54
C ARG A 423 -29.13 -15.38 -15.06
N GLU A 424 -28.14 -15.69 -14.21
CA GLU A 424 -28.22 -15.40 -12.78
C GLU A 424 -28.23 -13.89 -12.52
N LEU A 425 -27.47 -13.11 -13.29
CA LEU A 425 -27.50 -11.64 -13.20
C LEU A 425 -28.86 -11.07 -13.61
N LYS A 426 -29.53 -11.66 -14.60
CA LYS A 426 -30.90 -11.30 -14.97
C LYS A 426 -31.88 -11.53 -13.82
N ASP A 427 -31.74 -12.65 -13.11
CA ASP A 427 -32.54 -12.93 -11.90
C ASP A 427 -32.23 -11.94 -10.75
N LEU A 428 -31.02 -11.40 -10.69
CA LEU A 428 -30.61 -10.35 -9.75
C LEU A 428 -31.09 -8.93 -10.13
N GLY A 429 -31.69 -8.77 -11.31
CA GLY A 429 -32.27 -7.51 -11.79
C GLY A 429 -31.46 -6.78 -12.86
N TYR A 430 -30.42 -7.39 -13.43
CA TYR A 430 -29.67 -6.85 -14.57
C TYR A 430 -30.37 -7.25 -15.88
N TYR A 431 -31.24 -6.37 -16.40
CA TYR A 431 -32.03 -6.68 -17.60
C TYR A 431 -31.41 -6.19 -18.91
N THR A 432 -30.70 -5.07 -18.87
CA THR A 432 -30.14 -4.41 -20.04
C THR A 432 -28.65 -4.12 -19.84
N ASP A 433 -27.92 -4.09 -20.94
CA ASP A 433 -26.54 -3.60 -20.97
C ASP A 433 -26.48 -2.07 -20.94
N VAL A 434 -25.25 -1.54 -20.97
CA VAL A 434 -24.97 -0.10 -20.95
C VAL A 434 -25.58 0.62 -22.15
N GLU A 435 -25.69 -0.04 -23.30
CA GLU A 435 -26.27 0.52 -24.53
C GLU A 435 -27.81 0.43 -24.54
N GLY A 436 -28.40 -0.23 -23.55
CA GLY A 436 -29.83 -0.45 -23.43
C GLY A 436 -30.36 -1.69 -24.16
N ASN A 437 -29.49 -2.54 -24.69
CA ASN A 437 -29.89 -3.81 -25.31
C ASN A 437 -30.21 -4.85 -24.22
N GLU A 438 -31.06 -5.83 -24.54
CA GLU A 438 -31.39 -6.92 -23.62
C GLU A 438 -30.16 -7.78 -23.29
N LEU A 439 -30.00 -8.16 -22.02
CA LEU A 439 -28.93 -9.05 -21.57
C LEU A 439 -29.16 -10.49 -22.05
N ILE A 440 -28.28 -10.96 -22.94
CA ILE A 440 -28.31 -12.29 -23.58
C ILE A 440 -26.95 -13.00 -23.61
N SER A 441 -25.85 -12.31 -23.28
CA SER A 441 -24.47 -12.81 -23.41
C SER A 441 -23.60 -12.42 -22.21
N ASP A 442 -22.57 -13.24 -21.93
CA ASP A 442 -21.59 -13.00 -20.86
C ASP A 442 -20.53 -11.93 -21.22
N GLU A 443 -20.50 -11.47 -22.48
CA GLU A 443 -19.55 -10.47 -22.98
C GLU A 443 -20.12 -9.04 -22.98
N GLN A 444 -21.42 -8.88 -22.73
CA GLN A 444 -22.06 -7.57 -22.63
C GLN A 444 -21.57 -6.85 -21.37
N ILE A 445 -21.32 -5.55 -21.50
CA ILE A 445 -20.92 -4.70 -20.37
C ILE A 445 -22.17 -4.25 -19.62
N LEU A 446 -22.17 -4.44 -18.31
CA LEU A 446 -23.26 -4.07 -17.41
C LEU A 446 -22.82 -2.95 -16.46
N GLU A 447 -23.75 -2.05 -16.14
CA GLU A 447 -23.55 -1.02 -15.10
C GLU A 447 -23.88 -1.57 -13.70
N LEU A 448 -22.88 -1.62 -12.83
CA LEU A 448 -22.94 -2.16 -11.47
C LEU A 448 -23.95 -1.41 -10.58
N PHE A 449 -24.82 -2.13 -9.88
CA PHE A 449 -25.68 -1.50 -8.85
C PHE A 449 -24.83 -0.98 -7.69
N PRO A 450 -25.13 0.20 -7.12
CA PRO A 450 -24.26 0.81 -6.12
C PRO A 450 -23.93 -0.07 -4.92
N GLN A 451 -24.85 -0.93 -4.48
CA GLN A 451 -24.66 -1.81 -3.31
C GLN A 451 -24.26 -3.24 -3.68
N ASP A 452 -23.96 -3.51 -4.95
CA ASP A 452 -23.44 -4.80 -5.39
C ASP A 452 -21.91 -4.83 -5.27
N ILE A 453 -21.37 -5.98 -4.86
CA ILE A 453 -19.93 -6.18 -4.64
C ILE A 453 -19.42 -7.44 -5.33
N ILE A 454 -18.17 -7.39 -5.78
CA ILE A 454 -17.44 -8.50 -6.39
C ILE A 454 -16.21 -8.80 -5.52
N PRO A 455 -16.34 -9.66 -4.50
CA PRO A 455 -15.24 -10.07 -3.62
C PRO A 455 -14.20 -10.97 -4.31
N SER A 456 -13.01 -11.04 -3.68
CA SER A 456 -11.93 -11.94 -4.07
C SER A 456 -12.28 -13.42 -3.85
N LEU A 457 -11.90 -14.29 -4.78
CA LEU A 457 -11.95 -15.76 -4.65
C LEU A 457 -11.19 -16.26 -3.42
N ASN A 458 -10.17 -15.53 -2.94
CA ASN A 458 -9.43 -15.87 -1.72
C ASN A 458 -10.33 -15.85 -0.46
N SER A 459 -11.51 -15.25 -0.52
CA SER A 459 -12.49 -15.21 0.57
C SER A 459 -13.40 -16.45 0.61
N LYS A 460 -13.41 -17.28 -0.45
CA LYS A 460 -14.27 -18.45 -0.62
C LYS A 460 -14.39 -19.30 0.64
N ASP A 461 -13.27 -19.83 1.11
CA ASP A 461 -13.25 -20.76 2.24
C ASP A 461 -13.76 -20.12 3.52
N HIS A 462 -13.52 -18.81 3.69
CA HIS A 462 -13.97 -18.09 4.88
C HIS A 462 -15.48 -17.83 4.86
N LEU A 463 -16.01 -17.38 3.73
CA LEU A 463 -17.45 -17.07 3.61
C LEU A 463 -18.30 -18.34 3.64
N LEU A 464 -17.87 -19.41 2.94
CA LEU A 464 -18.53 -20.71 3.01
C LEU A 464 -18.48 -21.30 4.42
N ALA A 465 -17.33 -21.24 5.09
CA ALA A 465 -17.24 -21.69 6.48
C ALA A 465 -18.14 -20.86 7.40
N THR A 466 -18.28 -19.55 7.15
CA THR A 466 -19.18 -18.66 7.91
C THR A 466 -20.64 -19.04 7.71
N CYS A 467 -21.07 -19.29 6.47
CA CYS A 467 -22.43 -19.74 6.17
C CYS A 467 -22.75 -21.09 6.85
N ASN A 468 -21.84 -22.07 6.72
CA ASN A 468 -21.97 -23.37 7.39
C ASN A 468 -21.99 -23.26 8.92
N PHE A 469 -21.22 -22.32 9.49
CA PHE A 469 -21.26 -22.02 10.92
C PHE A 469 -22.60 -21.44 11.34
N ILE A 470 -23.18 -20.52 10.56
CA ILE A 470 -24.48 -19.93 10.85
C ILE A 470 -25.59 -20.96 10.76
N ASP A 471 -25.58 -21.83 9.77
CA ASP A 471 -26.57 -22.92 9.64
C ASP A 471 -26.48 -23.91 10.80
N ASP A 472 -25.26 -24.35 11.16
CA ASP A 472 -25.06 -25.19 12.35
C ASP A 472 -25.50 -24.46 13.63
N LEU A 473 -25.30 -23.15 13.72
CA LEU A 473 -25.71 -22.34 14.87
C LEU A 473 -27.24 -22.24 14.96
N LEU A 474 -27.93 -22.03 13.84
CA LEU A 474 -29.40 -22.02 13.78
C LEU A 474 -29.97 -23.36 14.19
N VAL A 475 -29.48 -24.46 13.61
CA VAL A 475 -29.99 -25.81 13.88
C VAL A 475 -29.66 -26.27 15.30
N ARG A 476 -28.37 -26.24 15.68
CA ARG A 476 -27.89 -26.91 16.90
C ARG A 476 -28.04 -26.06 18.16
N PHE A 477 -28.05 -24.74 18.05
CA PHE A 477 -28.13 -23.83 19.20
C PHE A 477 -29.49 -23.13 19.32
N TYR A 478 -30.06 -22.66 18.20
CA TYR A 478 -31.35 -21.97 18.22
C TYR A 478 -32.55 -22.88 17.94
N GLY A 479 -32.35 -24.09 17.40
CA GLY A 479 -33.43 -25.01 17.04
C GLY A 479 -34.29 -24.52 15.86
N MET A 480 -33.67 -23.81 14.92
CA MET A 480 -34.30 -23.24 13.72
C MET A 480 -33.80 -23.93 12.46
N ASP A 481 -34.52 -23.76 11.34
CA ASP A 481 -34.09 -24.25 10.04
C ASP A 481 -32.80 -23.54 9.57
N PRO A 482 -31.92 -24.23 8.81
CA PRO A 482 -30.74 -23.61 8.22
C PRO A 482 -31.13 -22.60 7.14
N PHE A 483 -30.35 -21.52 7.04
CA PHE A 483 -30.66 -20.37 6.17
C PHE A 483 -29.91 -20.44 4.83
N TYR A 484 -28.58 -20.56 4.85
CA TYR A 484 -27.76 -20.42 3.65
C TYR A 484 -27.75 -21.69 2.81
N LYS A 485 -27.56 -22.86 3.45
CA LYS A 485 -27.42 -24.17 2.79
C LYS A 485 -26.37 -24.18 1.67
N ALA A 486 -25.34 -23.33 1.81
CA ALA A 486 -24.36 -23.08 0.76
C ALA A 486 -23.32 -24.21 0.66
N GLY A 487 -23.25 -24.85 -0.51
CA GLY A 487 -22.25 -25.85 -0.88
C GLY A 487 -21.20 -25.32 -1.85
N SER A 488 -21.57 -24.38 -2.73
CA SER A 488 -20.69 -23.75 -3.72
C SER A 488 -20.60 -22.23 -3.53
N LEU A 489 -19.71 -21.58 -4.28
CA LEU A 489 -19.64 -20.12 -4.33
C LEU A 489 -20.84 -19.49 -5.03
N ASP A 490 -21.43 -20.21 -5.97
CA ASP A 490 -22.56 -19.73 -6.76
C ASP A 490 -23.80 -19.58 -5.84
N ASP A 491 -23.93 -20.42 -4.81
CA ASP A 491 -24.98 -20.30 -3.78
C ASP A 491 -24.89 -19.00 -2.95
N LEU A 492 -23.71 -18.35 -2.95
CA LEU A 492 -23.50 -17.07 -2.26
C LEU A 492 -23.85 -15.86 -3.14
N VAL A 493 -24.04 -16.05 -4.45
CA VAL A 493 -24.51 -15.01 -5.35
C VAL A 493 -25.94 -14.62 -4.95
N GLY A 494 -26.20 -13.32 -4.85
CA GLY A 494 -27.44 -12.74 -4.33
C GLY A 494 -27.52 -12.65 -2.81
N GLN A 495 -26.61 -13.28 -2.05
CA GLN A 495 -26.61 -13.19 -0.59
C GLN A 495 -26.16 -11.80 -0.11
N LEU A 496 -26.73 -11.38 1.02
CA LEU A 496 -26.44 -10.10 1.62
C LEU A 496 -25.26 -10.18 2.60
N ALA A 497 -24.39 -9.17 2.52
CA ALA A 497 -23.25 -8.97 3.40
C ALA A 497 -23.26 -7.54 3.96
N ILE A 498 -22.40 -7.28 4.94
CA ILE A 498 -22.16 -5.95 5.48
C ILE A 498 -20.72 -5.60 5.13
N GLY A 499 -20.54 -4.53 4.36
CA GLY A 499 -19.25 -3.86 4.21
C GLY A 499 -19.00 -2.95 5.40
N LEU A 500 -17.83 -3.04 6.01
CA LEU A 500 -17.44 -2.23 7.15
C LEU A 500 -15.97 -1.81 7.03
N ALA A 501 -15.76 -0.50 6.96
CA ALA A 501 -14.44 0.09 6.96
C ALA A 501 -13.79 0.07 8.36
N PRO A 502 -12.46 -0.10 8.46
CA PRO A 502 -11.72 0.15 9.69
C PRO A 502 -11.94 1.58 10.14
N HIS A 503 -11.86 1.81 11.44
CA HIS A 503 -12.08 3.09 12.12
C HIS A 503 -13.47 3.69 11.90
N THR A 504 -14.45 2.89 11.45
CA THR A 504 -15.84 3.33 11.34
C THR A 504 -16.76 2.46 12.18
N SER A 505 -18.02 2.88 12.30
CA SER A 505 -19.05 2.10 13.01
C SER A 505 -20.40 2.01 12.28
N GLY A 506 -20.45 2.56 11.07
CA GLY A 506 -21.56 2.38 10.15
C GLY A 506 -21.19 1.30 9.15
N GLY A 507 -21.85 0.15 9.23
CA GLY A 507 -21.79 -0.84 8.16
C GLY A 507 -22.74 -0.45 7.03
N VAL A 508 -22.39 -0.80 5.81
CA VAL A 508 -23.25 -0.61 4.63
C VAL A 508 -23.66 -1.98 4.12
N LEU A 509 -24.97 -2.17 3.91
CA LEU A 509 -25.51 -3.40 3.34
C LEU A 509 -25.05 -3.52 1.88
N CYS A 510 -24.59 -4.70 1.51
CA CYS A 510 -24.26 -5.03 0.13
C CYS A 510 -24.77 -6.42 -0.27
N ARG A 511 -24.78 -6.67 -1.57
CA ARG A 511 -25.14 -7.95 -2.19
C ARG A 511 -23.95 -8.48 -2.98
N ILE A 512 -23.64 -9.76 -2.81
CA ILE A 512 -22.56 -10.42 -3.57
C ILE A 512 -23.12 -10.79 -4.95
N ILE A 513 -22.44 -10.42 -6.02
CA ILE A 513 -22.90 -10.73 -7.39
C ILE A 513 -21.94 -11.60 -8.20
N GLY A 514 -20.73 -11.85 -7.70
CA GLY A 514 -19.72 -12.66 -8.39
C GLY A 514 -18.37 -12.63 -7.71
N TRP A 515 -17.33 -13.08 -8.42
CA TRP A 515 -16.00 -13.32 -7.86
C TRP A 515 -14.86 -12.99 -8.81
N THR A 516 -13.83 -12.35 -8.28
CA THR A 516 -12.58 -12.01 -9.00
C THR A 516 -11.39 -12.82 -8.49
N SER A 517 -10.39 -13.10 -9.35
CA SER A 517 -9.15 -13.76 -8.91
C SER A 517 -8.17 -12.80 -8.24
N SER A 518 -8.35 -11.49 -8.42
CA SER A 518 -7.55 -10.45 -7.77
C SER A 518 -7.69 -10.51 -6.24
N SER A 519 -6.64 -10.12 -5.53
CA SER A 519 -6.64 -9.98 -4.07
C SER A 519 -7.25 -8.65 -3.59
N ALA A 520 -8.40 -8.29 -4.16
CA ALA A 520 -9.13 -7.06 -3.91
C ALA A 520 -10.64 -7.30 -3.94
N GLY A 521 -11.42 -6.41 -3.33
CA GLY A 521 -12.88 -6.36 -3.43
C GLY A 521 -13.29 -5.20 -4.32
N TYR A 522 -13.99 -5.49 -5.42
CA TYR A 522 -14.49 -4.47 -6.33
C TYR A 522 -15.91 -4.07 -5.96
N ALA A 523 -16.19 -2.77 -5.97
CA ALA A 523 -17.53 -2.25 -5.76
C ALA A 523 -17.68 -0.85 -6.37
N HIS A 524 -18.91 -0.37 -6.41
CA HIS A 524 -19.21 0.98 -6.88
C HIS A 524 -18.50 2.05 -6.02
N PRO A 525 -17.97 3.15 -6.61
CA PRO A 525 -17.34 4.23 -5.86
C PRO A 525 -18.20 4.76 -4.70
N LEU A 526 -19.51 4.91 -4.94
CA LEU A 526 -20.48 5.32 -3.91
C LEU A 526 -20.50 4.37 -2.70
N PHE A 527 -20.33 3.06 -2.89
CA PHE A 527 -20.31 2.11 -1.78
C PHE A 527 -19.02 2.18 -0.95
N HIS A 528 -17.87 2.42 -1.57
CA HIS A 528 -16.64 2.67 -0.83
C HIS A 528 -16.73 3.98 -0.03
N ALA A 529 -17.18 5.06 -0.66
CA ALA A 529 -17.34 6.35 0.00
C ALA A 529 -18.42 6.34 1.10
N ALA A 530 -19.50 5.56 0.96
CA ALA A 530 -20.52 5.42 1.99
C ALA A 530 -20.00 4.83 3.31
N LYS A 531 -18.91 4.07 3.22
CA LYS A 531 -18.19 3.54 4.39
C LYS A 531 -17.16 4.52 4.94
N ARG A 532 -17.17 5.78 4.46
CA ARG A 532 -16.25 6.88 4.83
C ARG A 532 -14.80 6.52 4.60
N ARG A 533 -14.53 5.92 3.43
CA ARG A 533 -13.21 5.49 2.98
C ARG A 533 -12.93 5.99 1.59
N ASN A 534 -11.65 6.20 1.33
CA ASN A 534 -11.13 6.60 0.05
C ASN A 534 -10.57 5.36 -0.65
N CYS A 535 -10.50 5.39 -1.97
CA CYS A 535 -9.93 4.29 -2.75
C CYS A 535 -8.43 4.48 -2.98
N ASP A 536 -7.66 4.84 -1.95
CA ASP A 536 -6.22 5.15 -2.00
C ASP A 536 -5.33 4.01 -1.44
N GLY A 537 -5.84 2.77 -1.44
CA GLY A 537 -5.18 1.60 -0.84
C GLY A 537 -5.65 1.28 0.58
N ASP A 538 -6.82 1.79 0.94
CA ASP A 538 -7.57 1.38 2.12
C ASP A 538 -8.11 -0.06 2.01
N GLU A 539 -8.48 -0.60 3.17
CA GLU A 539 -9.00 -1.96 3.28
C GLU A 539 -10.40 -1.91 3.86
N ASP A 540 -11.39 -2.53 3.22
CA ASP A 540 -12.68 -2.81 3.83
C ASP A 540 -12.77 -4.25 4.35
N SER A 541 -13.63 -4.44 5.36
CA SER A 541 -14.00 -5.76 5.84
C SER A 541 -15.40 -6.13 5.38
N ILE A 542 -15.58 -7.39 4.97
CA ILE A 542 -16.89 -7.97 4.68
C ILE A 542 -17.21 -9.02 5.74
N LEU A 543 -18.48 -9.05 6.14
CA LEU A 543 -19.06 -10.10 6.97
C LEU A 543 -20.46 -10.45 6.46
N MET A 544 -20.86 -11.71 6.62
CA MET A 544 -22.22 -12.14 6.22
C MET A 544 -23.27 -11.43 7.08
N LEU A 545 -24.38 -11.00 6.47
CA LEU A 545 -25.42 -10.23 7.17
C LEU A 545 -25.93 -10.96 8.43
N LEU A 546 -26.25 -12.25 8.30
CA LEU A 546 -26.83 -13.02 9.40
C LEU A 546 -25.81 -13.30 10.53
N ASP A 547 -24.52 -13.37 10.23
CA ASP A 547 -23.46 -13.40 11.25
C ASP A 547 -23.43 -12.10 12.04
N GLY A 548 -23.49 -10.97 11.34
CA GLY A 548 -23.61 -9.64 11.94
C GLY A 548 -24.83 -9.54 12.87
N LEU A 549 -25.99 -10.07 12.48
CA LEU A 549 -27.21 -9.97 13.28
C LEU A 549 -27.21 -10.91 14.51
N LEU A 550 -26.75 -12.15 14.36
CA LEU A 550 -26.83 -13.17 15.43
C LEU A 550 -25.70 -13.10 16.45
N ASN A 551 -24.51 -12.67 16.02
CA ASN A 551 -23.30 -12.79 16.83
C ASN A 551 -22.75 -11.46 17.33
N PHE A 552 -23.17 -10.34 16.75
CA PHE A 552 -22.81 -9.02 17.26
C PHE A 552 -23.49 -8.72 18.60
N SER A 553 -22.76 -8.07 19.52
CA SER A 553 -23.37 -7.43 20.68
C SER A 553 -22.55 -6.25 21.21
N LYS A 554 -23.23 -5.14 21.51
CA LYS A 554 -22.61 -3.99 22.16
C LYS A 554 -22.03 -4.32 23.54
N GLN A 555 -22.55 -5.35 24.21
CA GLN A 555 -22.12 -5.72 25.56
C GLN A 555 -20.75 -6.43 25.61
N ILE A 556 -20.28 -6.98 24.49
CA ILE A 556 -18.97 -7.66 24.39
C ILE A 556 -17.86 -6.73 23.89
N LEU A 557 -18.21 -5.54 23.40
CA LEU A 557 -17.25 -4.54 22.96
C LEU A 557 -16.32 -4.09 24.11
N PRO A 558 -15.02 -3.86 23.85
CA PRO A 558 -14.08 -3.37 24.85
C PRO A 558 -14.49 -2.01 25.45
N SER A 559 -14.34 -1.84 26.77
CA SER A 559 -14.61 -0.56 27.47
C SER A 559 -13.46 0.49 27.36
N GLY A 560 -12.49 0.22 26.50
CA GLY A 560 -11.33 1.09 26.22
C GLY A 560 -11.68 2.25 25.27
N ARG A 561 -10.79 3.25 25.17
CA ARG A 561 -10.86 4.21 24.05
C ARG A 561 -10.71 3.44 22.73
N GLY A 562 -11.53 3.76 21.74
CA GLY A 562 -11.56 3.07 20.45
C GLY A 562 -12.22 1.68 20.45
N GLY A 563 -12.78 1.20 21.57
CA GLY A 563 -13.41 -0.12 21.62
C GLY A 563 -14.73 -0.26 20.85
N ARG A 564 -15.35 0.88 20.49
CA ARG A 564 -16.57 0.96 19.67
C ARG A 564 -16.30 1.20 18.19
N MET A 565 -15.06 1.54 17.83
CA MET A 565 -14.63 1.68 16.44
C MET A 565 -14.44 0.29 15.86
N ASP A 566 -14.57 0.15 14.54
CA ASP A 566 -14.54 -1.11 13.81
C ASP A 566 -15.68 -2.05 14.24
N ALA A 567 -16.85 -1.57 14.64
CA ALA A 567 -17.98 -2.40 15.03
C ALA A 567 -19.25 -1.90 14.32
N PRO A 568 -20.07 -2.78 13.70
CA PRO A 568 -21.25 -2.38 12.96
C PRO A 568 -22.36 -1.96 13.94
N LEU A 569 -22.29 -0.74 14.48
CA LEU A 569 -23.26 -0.19 15.42
C LEU A 569 -24.54 0.27 14.72
N VAL A 570 -24.41 0.72 13.48
CA VAL A 570 -25.50 1.15 12.61
C VAL A 570 -25.30 0.45 11.27
N LEU A 571 -26.41 0.06 10.64
CA LEU A 571 -26.41 -0.54 9.31
C LEU A 571 -27.20 0.37 8.36
N THR A 572 -26.51 0.90 7.35
CA THR A 572 -27.12 1.66 6.25
C THR A 572 -27.64 0.66 5.22
N THR A 573 -28.96 0.67 5.00
CA THR A 573 -29.63 -0.28 4.07
C THR A 573 -29.77 0.26 2.66
N ARG A 574 -29.79 1.59 2.49
CA ARG A 574 -29.90 2.28 1.20
C ARG A 574 -28.85 3.36 1.11
N LEU A 575 -28.21 3.47 -0.05
CA LEU A 575 -27.26 4.53 -0.33
C LEU A 575 -27.99 5.77 -0.87
N ASN A 576 -27.67 6.92 -0.29
CA ASN A 576 -28.09 8.23 -0.78
C ASN A 576 -26.82 9.02 -1.14
N PRO A 577 -26.53 9.26 -2.43
CA PRO A 577 -25.32 9.98 -2.88
C PRO A 577 -25.11 11.32 -2.18
N ALA A 578 -26.18 12.05 -1.86
CA ALA A 578 -26.11 13.35 -1.18
C ALA A 578 -25.54 13.31 0.25
N GLU A 579 -25.56 12.15 0.91
CA GLU A 579 -25.10 11.96 2.30
C GLU A 579 -23.69 11.32 2.38
N ILE A 580 -23.12 10.98 1.22
CA ILE A 580 -21.84 10.29 1.10
C ILE A 580 -20.68 11.31 1.13
N ASP A 581 -19.47 10.79 1.30
CA ASP A 581 -18.26 11.62 1.20
C ASP A 581 -18.16 12.35 -0.14
N LYS A 582 -17.61 13.57 -0.10
CA LYS A 582 -17.51 14.47 -1.25
C LYS A 582 -16.56 13.96 -2.32
N GLU A 583 -15.60 13.11 -1.99
CA GLU A 583 -14.63 12.61 -2.97
C GLU A 583 -15.32 11.80 -4.08
N ALA A 584 -16.31 10.97 -3.75
CA ALA A 584 -17.08 10.23 -4.74
C ALA A 584 -17.97 11.13 -5.63
N LEU A 585 -18.24 12.37 -5.19
CA LEU A 585 -19.00 13.34 -5.98
C LEU A 585 -18.16 13.95 -7.12
N ASN A 586 -16.84 13.86 -7.03
CA ASN A 586 -15.92 14.36 -8.04
C ASN A 586 -15.56 13.30 -9.10
N VAL A 587 -16.25 12.16 -9.13
CA VAL A 587 -16.01 11.12 -10.15
C VAL A 587 -16.60 11.59 -11.47
N ASP A 588 -15.78 11.57 -12.52
CA ASP A 588 -16.22 11.89 -13.88
C ASP A 588 -17.16 10.81 -14.40
N CYS A 589 -18.28 11.23 -14.99
CA CYS A 589 -19.32 10.35 -15.52
C CYS A 589 -19.44 10.40 -17.05
N SER A 590 -18.49 11.03 -17.72
CA SER A 590 -18.49 11.23 -19.18
C SER A 590 -17.91 10.01 -19.91
N TYR A 591 -18.48 9.65 -21.08
CA TYR A 591 -17.93 8.59 -21.97
C TYR A 591 -16.69 9.05 -22.74
N GLY A 592 -16.43 10.35 -22.80
CA GLY A 592 -15.28 10.95 -23.46
C GLY A 592 -15.18 12.42 -23.07
N TYR A 593 -13.96 12.95 -23.04
CA TYR A 593 -13.75 14.38 -22.80
C TYR A 593 -13.84 15.17 -24.12
N SER A 594 -14.28 16.42 -24.02
CA SER A 594 -14.41 17.31 -25.18
C SER A 594 -13.05 17.81 -25.68
N GLN A 595 -12.97 18.20 -26.95
CA GLN A 595 -11.76 18.86 -27.50
C GLN A 595 -11.40 20.11 -26.70
N ALA A 596 -12.40 20.92 -26.34
CA ALA A 596 -12.20 22.15 -25.58
C ALA A 596 -11.51 21.89 -24.23
N PHE A 597 -11.87 20.79 -23.55
CA PHE A 597 -11.19 20.37 -22.32
C PHE A 597 -9.70 20.11 -22.56
N TYR A 598 -9.35 19.30 -23.56
CA TYR A 598 -7.96 18.99 -23.87
C TYR A 598 -7.15 20.23 -24.27
N GLU A 599 -7.70 21.13 -25.10
CA GLU A 599 -7.03 22.37 -25.51
C GLU A 599 -6.81 23.31 -24.33
N ALA A 600 -7.80 23.46 -23.44
CA ALA A 600 -7.66 24.28 -22.24
C ALA A 600 -6.56 23.76 -21.30
N THR A 601 -6.32 22.44 -21.24
CA THR A 601 -5.25 21.89 -20.39
C THR A 601 -3.83 22.33 -20.77
N LEU A 602 -3.62 22.82 -22.00
CA LEU A 602 -2.32 23.32 -22.45
C LEU A 602 -1.86 24.57 -21.69
N GLU A 603 -2.81 25.40 -21.25
CA GLU A 603 -2.55 26.59 -20.42
C GLU A 603 -2.37 26.25 -18.93
N ARG A 604 -2.59 24.98 -18.56
CA ARG A 604 -2.54 24.47 -17.17
C ARG A 604 -3.43 25.26 -16.20
N PRO A 605 -4.71 25.52 -16.54
CA PRO A 605 -5.64 26.21 -15.65
C PRO A 605 -5.92 25.37 -14.40
N HIS A 606 -6.45 26.00 -13.36
CA HIS A 606 -6.89 25.27 -12.18
C HIS A 606 -8.11 24.40 -12.53
N PRO A 607 -8.24 23.14 -12.05
CA PRO A 607 -9.34 22.24 -12.41
C PRO A 607 -10.73 22.83 -12.21
N ASN A 608 -10.92 23.65 -11.18
CA ASN A 608 -12.19 24.35 -10.91
C ASN A 608 -12.66 25.25 -12.05
N GLU A 609 -11.75 25.77 -12.89
CA GLU A 609 -12.10 26.61 -14.04
C GLU A 609 -12.65 25.79 -15.21
N LEU A 610 -12.41 24.46 -15.22
CA LEU A 610 -12.83 23.55 -16.28
C LEU A 610 -13.98 22.62 -15.87
N LEU A 611 -14.53 22.77 -14.66
CA LEU A 611 -15.62 21.90 -14.16
C LEU A 611 -16.84 21.90 -15.09
N ASP A 612 -17.17 23.04 -15.70
CA ASP A 612 -18.31 23.14 -16.61
C ASP A 612 -18.14 22.31 -17.91
N LEU A 613 -16.91 21.88 -18.22
CA LEU A 613 -16.60 21.08 -19.40
C LEU A 613 -16.64 19.56 -19.15
N VAL A 614 -16.69 19.14 -17.89
CA VAL A 614 -16.63 17.72 -17.48
C VAL A 614 -17.78 17.41 -16.54
N GLU A 615 -18.63 16.48 -16.94
CA GLU A 615 -19.77 16.09 -16.11
C GLU A 615 -19.33 15.17 -14.96
N THR A 616 -19.61 15.58 -13.73
CA THR A 616 -19.30 14.85 -12.50
C THR A 616 -20.56 14.29 -11.83
N VAL A 617 -20.40 13.38 -10.87
CA VAL A 617 -21.52 12.87 -10.04
C VAL A 617 -22.25 14.00 -9.32
N ASN A 618 -21.52 15.04 -8.88
CA ASN A 618 -22.09 16.19 -8.19
C ASN A 618 -23.15 16.91 -9.03
N ASP A 619 -22.95 16.99 -10.35
CA ASP A 619 -23.85 17.69 -11.27
C ASP A 619 -25.18 16.93 -11.48
N ARG A 620 -25.17 15.62 -11.21
CA ARG A 620 -26.32 14.72 -11.38
C ARG A 620 -27.16 14.54 -10.12
N LEU A 621 -26.74 15.11 -8.99
CA LEU A 621 -27.39 14.94 -7.68
C LEU A 621 -28.90 15.28 -7.73
N GLY A 622 -29.72 14.38 -7.19
CA GLY A 622 -31.18 14.55 -7.15
C GLY A 622 -31.91 14.09 -8.43
N THR A 623 -31.17 13.61 -9.44
CA THR A 623 -31.72 12.92 -10.61
C THR A 623 -31.39 11.42 -10.55
N ILE A 624 -31.98 10.60 -11.42
CA ILE A 624 -31.62 9.17 -11.54
C ILE A 624 -30.12 8.99 -11.88
N GLY A 625 -29.51 10.02 -12.48
CA GLY A 625 -28.09 10.06 -12.83
C GLY A 625 -27.13 10.06 -11.64
N ASP A 626 -27.63 10.25 -10.41
CA ASP A 626 -26.81 10.23 -9.18
C ASP A 626 -26.35 8.81 -8.77
N VAL A 627 -26.97 7.79 -9.36
CA VAL A 627 -26.78 6.36 -9.05
C VAL A 627 -26.56 5.52 -10.31
N ARG A 628 -26.97 6.01 -11.49
CA ARG A 628 -27.01 5.28 -12.76
C ARG A 628 -26.52 6.14 -13.94
N GLY A 629 -26.22 5.50 -15.06
CA GLY A 629 -25.80 6.13 -16.31
C GLY A 629 -24.36 6.64 -16.31
N TYR A 630 -23.45 6.03 -15.54
CA TYR A 630 -22.06 6.48 -15.47
C TYR A 630 -21.33 6.12 -16.78
N GLY A 631 -20.54 7.04 -17.32
CA GLY A 631 -19.65 6.76 -18.44
C GLY A 631 -18.25 6.33 -17.99
N TRP A 632 -17.47 5.80 -18.92
CA TRP A 632 -16.02 5.61 -18.76
C TRP A 632 -15.33 5.90 -20.10
N THR A 633 -14.07 6.32 -20.05
CA THR A 633 -13.34 6.81 -21.23
C THR A 633 -12.47 5.76 -21.91
N HIS A 634 -11.99 4.77 -21.16
CA HIS A 634 -11.04 3.78 -21.66
C HIS A 634 -11.51 2.38 -21.30
N GLU A 635 -11.63 1.51 -22.31
CA GLU A 635 -11.78 0.09 -22.03
C GLU A 635 -10.47 -0.48 -21.49
N SER A 636 -10.55 -1.10 -20.32
CA SER A 636 -9.52 -2.00 -19.84
C SER A 636 -9.82 -3.43 -20.32
N GLY A 637 -8.79 -4.27 -20.37
CA GLY A 637 -9.01 -5.72 -20.43
C GLY A 637 -9.79 -6.24 -19.21
N PRO A 638 -9.91 -7.56 -19.05
CA PRO A 638 -10.62 -8.17 -17.92
C PRO A 638 -10.19 -7.60 -16.57
N LEU A 639 -11.12 -7.50 -15.62
CA LEU A 639 -10.87 -6.94 -14.28
C LEU A 639 -9.69 -7.58 -13.54
N ASP A 640 -9.39 -8.85 -13.82
CA ASP A 640 -8.30 -9.63 -13.24
C ASP A 640 -7.16 -9.95 -14.22
N ALA A 641 -6.98 -9.14 -15.29
CA ALA A 641 -5.90 -9.33 -16.28
C ALA A 641 -4.48 -9.15 -15.71
N GLY A 642 -4.33 -8.54 -14.52
CA GLY A 642 -3.04 -8.30 -13.87
C GLY A 642 -2.47 -9.52 -13.14
N PRO A 643 -1.22 -9.44 -12.64
CA PRO A 643 -0.64 -10.49 -11.82
C PRO A 643 -1.42 -10.66 -10.50
N VAL A 644 -1.75 -11.91 -10.16
CA VAL A 644 -2.60 -12.28 -9.00
C VAL A 644 -2.04 -11.76 -7.66
N ASN A 645 -0.71 -11.77 -7.51
CA ASN A 645 -0.02 -11.24 -6.34
C ASN A 645 1.19 -10.41 -6.77
N SER A 646 1.49 -9.36 -6.01
CA SER A 646 2.72 -8.59 -6.18
C SER A 646 3.95 -9.43 -5.81
N SER A 647 5.06 -9.19 -6.51
CA SER A 647 6.36 -9.81 -6.18
C SER A 647 6.78 -9.51 -4.74
N TYR A 648 6.33 -8.40 -4.16
CA TYR A 648 6.59 -8.07 -2.76
C TYR A 648 6.05 -9.11 -1.77
N LYS A 649 4.94 -9.78 -2.09
CA LYS A 649 4.39 -10.86 -1.26
C LYS A 649 5.08 -12.19 -1.46
N THR A 650 5.50 -12.48 -2.69
CA THR A 650 6.14 -13.76 -3.03
C THR A 650 7.56 -13.83 -2.49
N LEU A 651 8.27 -12.69 -2.47
CA LEU A 651 9.58 -12.57 -1.85
C LEU A 651 9.46 -12.65 -0.32
N VAL A 652 10.22 -13.57 0.28
CA VAL A 652 10.15 -13.84 1.72
C VAL A 652 11.13 -12.96 2.50
N SER A 653 12.38 -12.90 2.04
CA SER A 653 13.42 -12.16 2.76
C SER A 653 13.39 -10.67 2.42
N MET A 654 13.89 -9.85 3.35
CA MET A 654 14.02 -8.40 3.14
C MET A 654 15.12 -8.08 2.12
N GLU A 655 16.18 -8.88 2.10
CA GLU A 655 17.28 -8.78 1.15
C GLU A 655 16.79 -8.99 -0.29
N ASP A 656 16.01 -10.04 -0.55
CA ASP A 656 15.45 -10.29 -1.88
C ASP A 656 14.52 -9.15 -2.31
N LYS A 657 13.70 -8.62 -1.39
CA LYS A 657 12.82 -7.48 -1.66
C LYS A 657 13.61 -6.24 -2.05
N MET A 658 14.73 -6.00 -1.38
CA MET A 658 15.60 -4.88 -1.66
C MET A 658 16.32 -5.03 -2.99
N HIS A 659 16.91 -6.19 -3.26
CA HIS A 659 17.53 -6.47 -4.56
C HIS A 659 16.51 -6.37 -5.69
N GLY A 660 15.30 -6.90 -5.51
CA GLY A 660 14.21 -6.75 -6.48
C GLY A 660 13.87 -5.29 -6.75
N GLN A 661 13.75 -4.46 -5.71
CA GLN A 661 13.49 -3.02 -5.85
C GLN A 661 14.61 -2.30 -6.61
N LEU A 662 15.87 -2.53 -6.25
CA LEU A 662 17.02 -1.85 -6.86
C LEU A 662 17.32 -2.36 -8.27
N ALA A 663 17.09 -3.65 -8.55
CA ALA A 663 17.18 -4.23 -9.88
C ALA A 663 16.16 -3.61 -10.84
N ILE A 664 14.89 -3.46 -10.41
CA ILE A 664 13.88 -2.73 -11.18
C ILE A 664 14.32 -1.26 -11.37
N GLY A 665 14.84 -0.63 -10.32
CA GLY A 665 15.39 0.73 -10.42
C GLY A 665 16.44 0.86 -11.52
N ARG A 666 17.34 -0.13 -11.68
CA ARG A 666 18.41 -0.12 -12.70
C ARG A 666 17.86 -0.24 -14.13
N LEU A 667 16.74 -0.94 -14.29
CA LEU A 667 16.08 -1.09 -15.59
C LEU A 667 15.28 0.16 -16.00
N LEU A 668 14.76 0.91 -15.02
CA LEU A 668 13.88 2.03 -15.27
C LEU A 668 14.64 3.33 -15.53
N ARG A 669 14.46 3.88 -16.74
CA ARG A 669 14.96 5.20 -17.13
C ARG A 669 14.58 6.35 -16.18
N ALA A 670 13.42 6.25 -15.53
CA ALA A 670 12.90 7.27 -14.63
C ALA A 670 13.49 7.23 -13.21
N VAL A 671 14.24 6.18 -12.86
CA VAL A 671 14.71 5.94 -11.49
C VAL A 671 16.22 6.03 -11.42
N ARG A 672 16.72 6.93 -10.58
CA ARG A 672 18.16 7.02 -10.27
C ARG A 672 18.50 6.10 -9.10
N VAL A 673 19.13 4.96 -9.38
CA VAL A 673 19.32 3.88 -8.39
C VAL A 673 20.19 4.30 -7.23
N GLU A 674 21.29 5.02 -7.48
CA GLU A 674 22.20 5.48 -6.40
C GLU A 674 21.43 6.32 -5.37
N ARG A 675 20.52 7.18 -5.85
CA ARG A 675 19.70 8.03 -4.97
C ARG A 675 18.68 7.22 -4.19
N VAL A 676 18.06 6.21 -4.81
CA VAL A 676 17.13 5.32 -4.11
C VAL A 676 17.85 4.49 -3.04
N ALA A 677 19.04 3.97 -3.37
CA ALA A 677 19.89 3.23 -2.43
C ALA A 677 20.27 4.09 -1.22
N SER A 678 20.81 5.30 -1.44
CA SER A 678 21.12 6.25 -0.36
C SER A 678 19.89 6.57 0.48
N GLN A 679 18.74 6.87 -0.15
CA GLN A 679 17.50 7.18 0.58
C GLN A 679 17.03 6.02 1.46
N VAL A 680 17.08 4.78 0.97
CA VAL A 680 16.67 3.60 1.76
C VAL A 680 17.60 3.43 2.96
N ILE A 681 18.91 3.56 2.77
CA ILE A 681 19.90 3.43 3.84
C ILE A 681 19.69 4.50 4.90
N GLU A 682 19.53 5.75 4.50
CA GLU A 682 19.38 6.88 5.43
C GLU A 682 18.05 6.91 6.16
N SER A 683 16.94 6.56 5.49
CA SER A 683 15.59 6.66 6.06
C SER A 683 15.15 5.41 6.83
N HIS A 684 15.63 4.23 6.46
CA HIS A 684 15.22 2.96 7.07
C HIS A 684 16.36 2.29 7.85
N PHE A 685 17.51 2.03 7.22
CA PHE A 685 18.53 1.17 7.85
C PHE A 685 19.32 1.87 8.95
N LEU A 686 19.86 3.07 8.71
CA LEU A 686 20.61 3.81 9.72
C LEU A 686 19.76 4.10 10.99
N PRO A 687 18.48 4.53 10.88
CA PRO A 687 17.62 4.72 12.03
C PRO A 687 17.32 3.42 12.79
N ASP A 688 17.07 2.31 12.10
CA ASP A 688 16.82 1.00 12.72
C ASP A 688 18.06 0.45 13.42
N LEU A 689 19.22 0.50 12.77
CA LEU A 689 20.51 0.07 13.35
C LEU A 689 20.81 0.87 14.62
N ARG A 690 20.75 2.21 14.53
CA ARG A 690 20.97 3.09 15.68
C ARG A 690 19.95 2.86 16.77
N GLY A 691 18.67 2.71 16.42
CA GLY A 691 17.57 2.45 17.34
C GLY A 691 17.76 1.13 18.10
N ASN A 692 18.12 0.06 17.39
CA ASN A 692 18.40 -1.25 17.96
C ASN A 692 19.65 -1.24 18.85
N LEU A 693 20.71 -0.53 18.45
CA LEU A 693 21.93 -0.38 19.25
C LEU A 693 21.66 0.34 20.58
N VAL A 694 20.93 1.46 20.53
CA VAL A 694 20.53 2.19 21.74
C VAL A 694 19.56 1.36 22.60
N ALA A 695 18.63 0.64 21.97
CA ALA A 695 17.71 -0.25 22.68
C ALA A 695 18.46 -1.39 23.37
N PHE A 696 19.46 -1.99 22.72
CA PHE A 696 20.26 -3.09 23.25
C PHE A 696 21.00 -2.69 24.53
N THR A 697 21.63 -1.52 24.55
CA THR A 697 22.36 -1.03 25.74
C THR A 697 21.45 -0.64 26.91
N ARG A 698 20.18 -0.32 26.64
CA ARG A 698 19.19 0.12 27.66
C ARG A 698 18.11 -0.91 27.96
N GLN A 699 18.23 -2.13 27.42
CA GLN A 699 17.16 -3.10 27.41
C GLN A 699 16.80 -3.63 28.81
N LYS A 700 15.57 -4.13 28.93
CA LYS A 700 15.12 -4.92 30.07
C LYS A 700 15.36 -6.40 29.78
N THR A 701 15.49 -7.21 30.82
CA THR A 701 15.51 -8.67 30.68
C THR A 701 14.15 -9.25 31.05
N ARG A 702 13.71 -10.30 30.37
CA ARG A 702 12.38 -10.90 30.59
C ARG A 702 12.50 -12.38 30.92
N CYS A 703 11.72 -12.84 31.90
CA CYS A 703 11.59 -14.27 32.15
C CYS A 703 10.69 -14.94 31.11
N VAL A 704 11.15 -16.05 30.51
CA VAL A 704 10.37 -16.81 29.52
C VAL A 704 9.13 -17.48 30.15
N LYS A 705 9.23 -17.89 31.42
CA LYS A 705 8.18 -18.65 32.12
C LYS A 705 7.04 -17.77 32.64
N CYS A 706 7.33 -16.72 33.41
CA CYS A 706 6.30 -15.85 34.00
C CYS A 706 6.08 -14.55 33.24
N GLY A 707 6.97 -14.20 32.28
CA GLY A 707 6.87 -12.98 31.52
C GLY A 707 7.22 -11.69 32.26
N HIS A 708 7.68 -11.77 33.52
CA HIS A 708 8.10 -10.59 34.28
C HIS A 708 9.36 -9.97 33.66
N SER A 709 9.41 -8.64 33.61
CA SER A 709 10.51 -7.87 33.03
C SER A 709 11.30 -7.15 34.11
N TYR A 710 12.60 -7.44 34.21
CA TYR A 710 13.53 -6.79 35.11
C TYR A 710 14.31 -5.69 34.40
N ARG A 711 14.55 -4.57 35.10
CA ARG A 711 15.42 -3.50 34.58
C ARG A 711 16.89 -3.92 34.50
N ARG A 712 17.33 -4.85 35.37
CA ARG A 712 18.69 -5.38 35.42
C ARG A 712 18.62 -6.90 35.54
N ILE A 713 19.63 -7.61 35.04
CA ILE A 713 19.68 -9.05 35.16
C ILE A 713 19.83 -9.45 36.65
N PRO A 714 18.99 -10.35 37.18
CA PRO A 714 19.18 -10.88 38.51
C PRO A 714 20.53 -11.60 38.62
N LEU A 715 21.30 -11.36 39.69
CA LEU A 715 22.59 -12.02 39.92
C LEU A 715 22.47 -13.55 40.00
N ALA A 716 21.30 -14.06 40.38
CA ALA A 716 20.99 -15.49 40.43
C ALA A 716 20.78 -16.13 39.05
N SER A 717 20.98 -15.39 37.95
CA SER A 717 20.79 -15.78 36.53
C SER A 717 19.43 -16.43 36.19
N SER A 718 18.49 -16.38 37.13
CA SER A 718 17.18 -17.02 37.09
C SER A 718 16.12 -16.07 37.63
N CYS A 719 14.87 -16.32 37.27
CA CYS A 719 13.76 -15.46 37.66
C CYS A 719 13.46 -15.56 39.17
N ILE A 720 13.63 -14.44 39.86
CA ILE A 720 13.38 -14.28 41.30
C ILE A 720 11.92 -13.91 41.63
N GLN A 721 11.02 -13.87 40.64
CA GLN A 721 9.63 -13.49 40.87
C GLN A 721 8.92 -14.56 41.69
N GLU A 722 8.28 -14.13 42.78
CA GLU A 722 7.42 -15.01 43.58
C GLU A 722 6.13 -15.30 42.82
N GLN A 723 5.80 -16.58 42.68
CA GLN A 723 4.49 -17.00 42.22
C GLN A 723 3.60 -17.21 43.45
N LYS A 724 2.39 -16.65 43.43
CA LYS A 724 1.36 -17.04 44.40
C LYS A 724 0.96 -18.47 44.06
N GLY A 725 1.48 -19.43 44.83
CA GLY A 725 1.09 -20.83 44.73
C GLY A 725 -0.44 -20.94 44.80
N GLY A 726 -1.02 -21.71 43.89
CA GLY A 726 -2.37 -22.19 44.10
C GLY A 726 -2.38 -23.06 45.36
N ILE A 727 -3.37 -22.88 46.22
CA ILE A 727 -3.58 -23.75 47.38
C ILE A 727 -3.73 -25.18 46.87
N VAL A 728 -2.72 -26.02 47.10
CA VAL A 728 -2.83 -27.47 46.90
C VAL A 728 -3.65 -27.98 48.07
N GLY A 729 -4.87 -28.44 47.78
CA GLY A 729 -5.77 -29.00 48.78
C GLY A 729 -5.23 -30.32 49.32
N GLY A 730 -4.69 -30.30 50.53
CA GLY A 730 -4.46 -31.45 51.39
C GLY A 730 -4.90 -31.08 52.80
N LEU A 731 -5.80 -31.87 53.38
CA LEU A 731 -6.45 -31.60 54.66
C LEU A 731 -5.51 -31.89 55.85
N THR A 732 -4.40 -31.17 56.00
CA THR A 732 -3.61 -31.18 57.24
C THR A 732 -3.01 -29.80 57.52
N THR A 733 -2.98 -29.48 58.80
CA THR A 733 -2.65 -28.20 59.41
C THR A 733 -1.20 -27.75 59.19
N ARG A 734 -0.99 -26.72 58.35
CA ARG A 734 -0.03 -25.60 58.52
C ARG A 734 -0.24 -24.57 57.41
N ARG A 735 -0.57 -23.33 57.78
CA ARG A 735 -0.61 -22.16 56.88
C ARG A 735 0.82 -21.62 56.74
N GLU A 736 1.60 -22.20 55.84
CA GLU A 736 2.75 -21.50 55.25
C GLU A 736 2.40 -21.24 53.79
N GLU A 737 2.26 -19.96 53.44
CA GLU A 737 2.23 -19.55 52.04
C GLU A 737 3.64 -19.82 51.46
N GLU A 738 3.91 -21.03 50.98
CA GLU A 738 5.15 -21.31 50.25
C GLU A 738 5.16 -20.48 48.96
N THR A 739 5.83 -19.33 49.01
CA THR A 739 6.12 -18.50 47.85
C THR A 739 7.20 -19.17 47.01
N THR A 740 6.80 -20.01 46.08
CA THR A 740 7.75 -20.64 45.16
C THR A 740 8.29 -19.59 44.19
N ARG A 741 9.61 -19.41 44.14
CA ARG A 741 10.27 -18.57 43.13
C ARG A 741 10.08 -19.19 41.75
N CYS A 742 9.82 -18.36 40.75
CA CYS A 742 9.55 -18.80 39.38
C CYS A 742 10.66 -19.72 38.80
N GLY A 743 11.93 -19.35 39.03
CA GLY A 743 13.11 -20.10 38.62
C GLY A 743 13.34 -20.19 37.10
N GLY A 744 12.52 -19.50 36.29
CA GLY A 744 12.62 -19.55 34.83
C GLY A 744 13.82 -18.76 34.28
N ASN A 745 14.31 -19.16 33.11
CA ASN A 745 15.40 -18.47 32.42
C ASN A 745 15.04 -17.01 32.08
N VAL A 746 16.01 -16.12 32.24
CA VAL A 746 15.89 -14.68 31.99
C VAL A 746 16.67 -14.36 30.72
N VAL A 747 15.94 -13.93 29.69
CA VAL A 747 16.50 -13.64 28.36
C VAL A 747 16.52 -12.14 28.08
N LEU A 748 17.46 -11.73 27.22
CA LEU A 748 17.49 -10.39 26.63
C LEU A 748 16.23 -10.15 25.80
N THR A 749 15.75 -8.90 25.77
CA THR A 749 14.60 -8.52 24.95
C THR A 749 15.00 -8.13 23.53
N VAL A 750 16.23 -7.64 23.36
CA VAL A 750 16.88 -7.37 22.07
C VAL A 750 18.13 -8.24 22.00
N SER A 751 18.21 -9.11 20.99
CA SER A 751 19.38 -9.96 20.76
C SER A 751 20.43 -9.25 19.90
N GLU A 752 21.68 -9.70 19.98
CA GLU A 752 22.77 -9.21 19.11
C GLU A 752 22.42 -9.37 17.62
N GLY A 753 21.85 -10.52 17.23
CA GLY A 753 21.45 -10.77 15.84
C GLY A 753 20.42 -9.76 15.32
N ALA A 754 19.60 -9.16 16.19
CA ALA A 754 18.68 -8.08 15.79
C ALA A 754 19.42 -6.77 15.48
N VAL A 755 20.55 -6.51 16.14
CA VAL A 755 21.41 -5.33 15.89
C VAL A 755 22.21 -5.53 14.60
N ARG A 756 22.81 -6.71 14.40
CA ARG A 756 23.66 -7.01 13.22
C ARG A 756 22.89 -7.27 11.91
N LYS A 757 21.56 -7.43 11.98
CA LYS A 757 20.71 -7.90 10.87
C LYS A 757 20.91 -7.15 9.55
N TYR A 758 21.09 -5.82 9.60
CA TYR A 758 21.09 -4.97 8.40
C TYR A 758 22.48 -4.60 7.87
N ILE A 759 23.56 -4.89 8.61
CA ILE A 759 24.91 -4.47 8.23
C ILE A 759 25.31 -5.11 6.89
N LYS A 760 25.26 -6.45 6.82
CA LYS A 760 25.61 -7.20 5.60
C LYS A 760 24.82 -6.77 4.36
N VAL A 761 23.52 -6.51 4.55
CA VAL A 761 22.63 -6.08 3.46
C VAL A 761 23.00 -4.66 3.01
N THR A 762 23.36 -3.77 3.94
CA THR A 762 23.76 -2.40 3.62
C THR A 762 25.07 -2.38 2.84
N ASP A 763 26.06 -3.17 3.26
CA ASP A 763 27.36 -3.26 2.59
C ASP A 763 27.20 -3.78 1.15
N SER A 764 26.42 -4.85 0.97
CA SER A 764 26.10 -5.39 -0.37
C SER A 764 25.42 -4.36 -1.28
N ILE A 765 24.55 -3.51 -0.74
CA ILE A 765 23.89 -2.45 -1.52
C ILE A 765 24.89 -1.38 -1.94
N ILE A 766 25.78 -0.97 -1.03
CA ILE A 766 26.81 0.04 -1.29
C ILE A 766 27.76 -0.43 -2.40
N GLU A 767 28.16 -1.70 -2.38
CA GLU A 767 29.06 -2.29 -3.38
C GLU A 767 28.40 -2.44 -4.75
N ASN A 768 27.14 -2.90 -4.80
CA ASN A 768 26.49 -3.23 -6.06
C ASN A 768 25.84 -2.05 -6.78
N TYR A 769 25.36 -1.05 -6.04
CA TYR A 769 24.56 0.05 -6.60
C TYR A 769 25.19 1.43 -6.41
N GLY A 770 26.21 1.55 -5.56
CA GLY A 770 26.84 2.81 -5.23
C GLY A 770 25.96 3.72 -4.38
N VAL A 771 26.61 4.54 -3.55
CA VAL A 771 25.99 5.58 -2.72
C VAL A 771 26.92 6.78 -2.63
N ASP A 772 26.39 7.90 -2.17
CA ASP A 772 27.19 9.07 -1.85
C ASP A 772 28.23 8.78 -0.74
N LEU A 773 29.36 9.49 -0.80
CA LEU A 773 30.49 9.29 0.10
C LEU A 773 30.12 9.47 1.57
N TYR A 774 29.21 10.41 1.86
CA TYR A 774 28.77 10.70 3.22
C TYR A 774 27.99 9.52 3.81
N THR A 775 27.02 8.96 3.08
CA THR A 775 26.28 7.77 3.49
C THR A 775 27.21 6.58 3.71
N LYS A 776 28.17 6.36 2.81
CA LYS A 776 29.17 5.28 2.94
C LYS A 776 29.95 5.39 4.25
N GLN A 777 30.47 6.57 4.57
CA GLN A 777 31.22 6.81 5.80
C GLN A 777 30.36 6.59 7.06
N ARG A 778 29.09 6.99 7.03
CA ARG A 778 28.16 6.81 8.16
C ARG A 778 27.86 5.35 8.45
N VAL A 779 27.65 4.56 7.40
CA VAL A 779 27.42 3.11 7.55
C VAL A 779 28.64 2.46 8.17
N GLN A 780 29.83 2.74 7.61
CA GLN A 780 31.09 2.19 8.13
C GLN A 780 31.29 2.51 9.61
N TRP A 781 31.06 3.77 10.00
CA TRP A 781 31.24 4.18 11.40
C TRP A 781 30.27 3.49 12.37
N LEU A 782 29.04 3.21 11.93
CA LEU A 782 28.08 2.43 12.73
C LEU A 782 28.46 0.96 12.80
N THR A 783 28.94 0.37 11.70
CA THR A 783 29.43 -1.02 11.67
C THR A 783 30.58 -1.19 12.66
N ASP A 784 31.59 -0.31 12.61
CA ASP A 784 32.71 -0.30 13.55
C ASP A 784 32.26 -0.15 15.01
N SER A 785 31.25 0.70 15.25
CA SER A 785 30.67 0.89 16.59
C SER A 785 29.95 -0.36 17.11
N VAL A 786 29.27 -1.09 16.23
CA VAL A 786 28.61 -2.37 16.58
C VAL A 786 29.66 -3.43 16.87
N ASP A 787 30.69 -3.53 16.03
CA ASP A 787 31.76 -4.50 16.21
C ASP A 787 32.57 -4.24 17.49
N SER A 788 32.84 -2.98 17.80
CA SER A 788 33.48 -2.59 19.08
C SER A 788 32.62 -2.96 20.30
N LEU A 789 31.29 -2.86 20.22
CA LEU A 789 30.41 -3.18 21.36
C LEU A 789 30.35 -4.67 21.68
N PHE A 790 30.40 -5.53 20.65
CA PHE A 790 30.29 -6.99 20.80
C PHE A 790 31.63 -7.72 20.75
N GLY A 791 32.68 -7.07 20.27
CA GLY A 791 34.04 -7.56 20.29
C GLY A 791 34.49 -7.84 21.73
N ASN A 792 34.99 -9.05 21.96
CA ASN A 792 35.56 -9.42 23.25
C ASN A 792 37.07 -9.46 23.10
N ASP A 793 37.76 -8.42 23.57
CA ASP A 793 39.23 -8.25 23.44
C ASP A 793 40.05 -9.43 24.02
N ARG A 794 39.40 -10.36 24.74
CA ARG A 794 40.00 -11.57 25.33
C ARG A 794 39.94 -12.80 24.44
N VAL A 795 39.15 -12.80 23.37
CA VAL A 795 38.95 -13.96 22.49
C VAL A 795 39.17 -13.53 21.04
N THR A 796 40.38 -13.75 20.52
CA THR A 796 40.69 -13.60 19.09
C THR A 796 40.41 -14.92 18.38
N VAL A 797 39.33 -14.96 17.61
CA VAL A 797 39.09 -16.05 16.65
C VAL A 797 39.77 -15.63 15.34
N MET A 798 40.96 -16.18 15.07
CA MET A 798 41.64 -15.94 13.78
C MET A 798 41.04 -16.84 12.70
N THR A 799 40.73 -16.27 11.54
CA THR A 799 40.33 -17.05 10.37
C THR A 799 41.57 -17.43 9.55
N LEU A 800 41.48 -18.50 8.75
CA LEU A 800 42.59 -18.97 7.90
C LEU A 800 43.00 -17.92 6.85
N ASN A 801 42.08 -17.03 6.46
CA ASN A 801 42.34 -15.89 5.56
C ASN A 801 43.10 -14.74 6.24
N ASP A 802 43.07 -14.64 7.58
CA ASP A 802 43.89 -13.63 8.29
C ASP A 802 45.37 -14.07 8.37
N PHE A 803 45.65 -15.32 8.00
CA PHE A 803 46.97 -15.94 8.05
C PHE A 803 47.65 -16.07 6.68
N LEU A 804 46.87 -15.99 5.59
CA LEU A 804 47.33 -15.96 4.21
C LEU A 804 47.45 -14.51 3.75
#